data_AF-A0A1Y5IGG2-F1
#
_entry.id   AF-A0A1Y5IGG2-F1
#
_cell.length_a   1.000
_cell.length_b   1.000
_cell.length_c   1.000
_cell.angle_alpha   90.00
_cell.angle_beta   90.00
_cell.angle_gamma   90.00
#
_symmetry.space_group_name_H-M   'P 1'
#
loop_
_entity.id
_entity.type
_entity.pdbx_description
1 polymer ?
#
loop_
_entity_poly.entity_id
_entity_poly.type
_entity_poly.pdbx_seq_one_letter_code
_entity_poly.pdbx_strand_id
1 'polypeptide(L)'
;MTASGGAKEMHVGVVFASARAVMKPPVPGEADFWNPPTRDARARDYVDENAREVIERGKRDANAGDGDDASETMTTHDEFGRVPAYLIEINRERAEEARRERETRAKNIAERRAAGRLREDERQTLIDRLRTEHAKLSASYQKLPFVVDTPNRRARKEAHELKLALIERDIETLNARTRPGGVSTSNLSTISMPALFDHVGAASSAGIDGSSNAFGARTSIACEDERGAVYVLNARGELRSALGRDLVRYAHDPDFDGTEIAVTKHAIAYERAFTAERACVSASGRHCCVSGERDEGSGARETAACYVACLSAGSTRSTMNESASASDGVSEERQCVAVGVCEEEFEAVPSVRVARCEWHPSADSTLAMLTTDGVFRLINCDDIAGGGVPVVERCWRLDLTGTFPEASPLRPDVVDFAFAPKNAWGAFTVYFLAKSGDVHAMCPVVPRGAKYPRVMLKTLKVKTEKEAEWLSETFPNLGDAHVPMLTAHVKREEGRPVALQGPLPRTVSLSSKGTTEGDDALSLAVSPPLYNVDGGGTMATLHASAVHVHVIPCDVRPSWCDGPHKNMRGYTYVMSDSFSSAPDLPTLLTVDTIRLSAVPGEQSLAKVKFADVSWDPALRERIFVCVNGNVHSIVLTWLPTLEAAIEDAVDENHPDPEALPMPQVTALCDYAIPFAGIRPLGDPLAEGVVVAIRNDGAHRMLIPPPVSVIAEANSSLLPYSPSTSAIAVQPQTLEAGSRSELQALSEGIQKDRMKSIEQIMQECGITSDMKTGDPGSNEALAKCASSLKEIYVDYARDVHDEVRTTSLRLTAEIKRQKEEVTALLASANDAVERHNALVERVESAAKTHKNIRERLRTLAEKEKTIPHPLSKAEKLLKAQMEAFEADLPLLKQRVDELKERAAIATERDDDDIGYVGSRRVGAAANGDSVECGEEERKVSKALAAQDEMIKENAAKAKLLEELLEEYL
;
A
#
# COMPACT_ATOMS: atom_id res chain seq x y z
N MET A 1 37.80 -63.55 17.62
CA MET A 1 38.49 -64.24 18.74
C MET A 1 38.70 -63.18 19.80
N THR A 2 38.09 -63.16 20.99
CA THR A 2 37.41 -64.12 21.89
C THR A 2 36.28 -63.34 22.60
N ALA A 3 35.03 -63.81 22.68
CA ALA A 3 34.42 -64.57 23.79
C ALA A 3 34.71 -63.97 25.19
N SER A 4 33.78 -63.70 26.12
CA SER A 4 32.48 -64.29 26.51
C SER A 4 31.63 -63.20 27.23
N GLY A 5 30.29 -63.17 27.21
CA GLY A 5 29.33 -64.08 27.87
C GLY A 5 29.35 -63.88 29.40
N GLY A 6 28.26 -63.61 30.14
CA GLY A 6 26.84 -63.37 29.88
C GLY A 6 26.06 -63.30 31.21
N ALA A 7 24.80 -62.79 31.17
CA ALA A 7 23.63 -63.11 32.03
C ALA A 7 23.73 -62.90 33.58
N LYS A 8 22.71 -62.54 34.37
CA LYS A 8 21.26 -62.31 34.21
C LYS A 8 20.69 -61.75 35.54
N GLU A 9 19.58 -61.01 35.44
CA GLU A 9 18.41 -60.90 36.36
C GLU A 9 18.56 -60.27 37.78
N MET A 10 17.89 -59.14 38.04
CA MET A 10 16.58 -58.95 38.76
C MET A 10 16.68 -59.14 40.30
N HIS A 11 16.09 -58.35 41.20
CA HIS A 11 14.91 -57.49 41.22
C HIS A 11 14.94 -56.63 42.52
N VAL A 12 14.39 -55.40 42.45
CA VAL A 12 13.55 -54.67 43.43
C VAL A 12 13.90 -54.67 44.94
N GLY A 13 14.01 -53.46 45.53
CA GLY A 13 13.95 -53.25 46.98
C GLY A 13 14.23 -51.82 47.45
N VAL A 14 13.17 -51.01 47.50
CA VAL A 14 13.03 -49.64 48.04
C VAL A 14 13.53 -49.51 49.49
N VAL A 15 14.20 -48.39 49.87
CA VAL A 15 13.83 -47.51 51.01
C VAL A 15 14.49 -46.11 50.84
N PHE A 16 13.68 -45.07 51.01
CA PHE A 16 14.00 -43.65 51.00
C PHE A 16 14.93 -43.20 52.14
N ALA A 17 15.85 -42.28 51.84
CA ALA A 17 16.38 -41.32 52.82
C ALA A 17 16.55 -39.95 52.16
N SER A 18 15.84 -38.96 52.72
CA SER A 18 15.84 -37.54 52.31
C SER A 18 17.17 -36.86 52.63
N ALA A 19 17.77 -36.16 51.66
CA ALA A 19 18.84 -35.19 51.93
C ALA A 19 18.77 -33.98 50.96
N ARG A 20 18.08 -32.94 51.42
CA ARG A 20 18.29 -31.48 51.25
C ARG A 20 19.06 -31.00 50.00
N ALA A 21 18.33 -30.40 49.06
CA ALA A 21 18.90 -29.62 47.94
C ALA A 21 19.66 -28.38 48.46
N VAL A 22 20.91 -28.23 48.03
CA VAL A 22 21.81 -27.13 48.40
C VAL A 22 21.43 -25.88 47.59
N MET A 23 21.04 -24.80 48.29
CA MET A 23 20.49 -23.57 47.70
C MET A 23 21.54 -22.49 47.34
N LYS A 24 22.85 -22.78 47.39
CA LYS A 24 23.92 -21.85 46.98
C LYS A 24 25.09 -22.62 46.34
N PRO A 25 25.69 -22.12 45.25
CA PRO A 25 26.85 -22.77 44.63
C PRO A 25 28.04 -22.82 45.61
N PRO A 26 28.89 -23.87 45.54
CA PRO A 26 30.06 -23.98 46.40
C PRO A 26 31.08 -22.88 46.11
N VAL A 27 31.79 -22.47 47.16
CA VAL A 27 32.85 -21.45 47.07
C VAL A 27 34.00 -22.00 46.20
N PRO A 28 34.53 -21.21 45.24
CA PRO A 28 35.65 -21.63 44.40
C PRO A 28 36.87 -22.07 45.24
N GLY A 29 37.58 -23.08 44.75
CA GLY A 29 38.75 -23.64 45.44
C GLY A 29 39.96 -22.70 45.38
N GLU A 30 40.90 -22.90 46.31
CA GLU A 30 42.08 -22.04 46.53
C GLU A 30 43.05 -21.94 45.33
N ALA A 31 42.83 -22.71 44.26
CA ALA A 31 43.58 -22.64 43.00
C ALA A 31 43.00 -21.63 41.97
N ASP A 32 41.79 -21.09 42.20
CA ASP A 32 41.16 -20.08 41.35
C ASP A 32 41.43 -18.63 41.82
N PHE A 33 42.28 -18.46 42.85
CA PHE A 33 42.78 -17.15 43.25
C PHE A 33 43.94 -16.73 42.33
N TRP A 34 43.75 -15.62 41.64
CA TRP A 34 44.74 -14.97 40.79
C TRP A 34 46.07 -14.74 41.53
N ASN A 35 47.09 -15.52 41.20
CA ASN A 35 48.47 -15.26 41.64
C ASN A 35 49.10 -14.22 40.71
N PRO A 36 49.60 -13.07 41.23
CA PRO A 36 50.30 -12.09 40.40
C PRO A 36 51.62 -12.69 39.90
N PRO A 37 51.93 -12.59 38.58
CA PRO A 37 53.17 -13.13 38.05
C PRO A 37 54.37 -12.43 38.70
N THR A 38 55.23 -13.25 39.29
CA THR A 38 56.49 -12.83 39.90
C THR A 38 57.39 -12.15 38.87
N ARG A 39 57.92 -11.03 39.33
CA ARG A 39 58.86 -10.10 38.71
C ARG A 39 60.06 -10.81 38.06
N ASP A 40 59.95 -11.11 36.76
CA ASP A 40 61.06 -11.18 35.82
C ASP A 40 60.57 -11.32 34.36
N ALA A 41 60.25 -10.18 33.74
CA ALA A 41 60.38 -9.95 32.30
C ALA A 41 60.21 -8.44 32.05
N ARG A 42 61.22 -7.82 31.46
CA ARG A 42 61.33 -6.41 31.06
C ARG A 42 59.98 -5.75 30.76
N ALA A 43 59.57 -4.83 31.63
CA ALA A 43 58.46 -3.92 31.37
C ALA A 43 58.73 -3.16 30.07
N ARG A 44 57.77 -3.21 29.14
CA ARG A 44 57.84 -2.50 27.85
C ARG A 44 57.78 -1.00 28.12
N ASP A 45 58.72 -0.26 27.53
CA ASP A 45 58.75 1.20 27.59
C ASP A 45 58.01 1.76 26.37
N TYR A 46 56.74 2.12 26.58
CA TYR A 46 55.85 2.63 25.55
C TYR A 46 56.30 4.00 24.99
N VAL A 47 57.19 4.72 25.67
CA VAL A 47 57.72 5.99 25.16
C VAL A 47 58.75 5.75 24.06
N ASP A 48 59.60 4.74 24.27
CA ASP A 48 60.69 4.39 23.36
C ASP A 48 60.21 3.62 22.12
N GLU A 49 59.08 2.90 22.23
CA GLU A 49 58.41 2.19 21.14
C GLU A 49 57.66 3.16 20.23
N ASN A 50 56.88 4.08 20.80
CA ASN A 50 56.19 5.13 20.04
C ASN A 50 57.16 6.08 19.33
N ALA A 51 58.31 6.37 19.95
CA ALA A 51 59.35 7.19 19.32
C ALA A 51 60.00 6.49 18.11
N ARG A 52 60.23 5.16 18.18
CA ARG A 52 60.75 4.38 17.05
C ARG A 52 59.77 4.31 15.89
N GLU A 53 58.48 4.12 16.18
CA GLU A 53 57.43 4.01 15.17
C GLU A 53 57.27 5.30 14.34
N VAL A 54 57.38 6.47 14.99
CA VAL A 54 57.34 7.77 14.30
C VAL A 54 58.60 8.02 13.46
N ILE A 55 59.77 7.58 13.93
CA ILE A 55 61.05 7.71 13.20
C ILE A 55 61.08 6.78 11.97
N GLU A 56 60.47 5.59 12.04
CA GLU A 56 60.35 4.68 10.88
C GLU A 56 59.33 5.16 9.85
N ARG A 57 58.26 5.85 10.28
CA ARG A 57 57.24 6.40 9.37
C ARG A 57 57.74 7.59 8.55
N GLY A 58 58.74 8.33 9.04
CA GLY A 58 59.27 9.55 8.41
C GLY A 58 60.23 9.36 7.22
N LYS A 59 60.37 8.16 6.64
CA LYS A 59 61.36 7.87 5.58
C LYS A 59 60.83 7.26 4.28
N ARG A 60 59.51 7.22 4.08
CA ARG A 60 58.93 6.93 2.74
C ARG A 60 57.99 8.07 2.40
N ASP A 61 58.43 8.87 1.42
CA ASP A 61 57.69 9.86 0.62
C ASP A 61 58.45 11.19 0.52
N ALA A 62 59.65 11.11 -0.09
CA ALA A 62 60.41 12.28 -0.55
C ALA A 62 61.31 11.88 -1.73
N ASN A 63 60.71 11.43 -2.84
CA ASN A 63 61.20 11.56 -4.22
C ASN A 63 60.35 10.72 -5.20
N ALA A 64 59.19 11.25 -5.56
CA ALA A 64 58.52 10.98 -6.84
C ALA A 64 57.41 12.04 -7.00
N GLY A 65 57.83 13.29 -7.18
CA GLY A 65 56.96 14.44 -7.33
C GLY A 65 57.75 15.58 -7.92
N ASP A 66 58.14 15.42 -9.18
CA ASP A 66 58.17 16.53 -10.15
C ASP A 66 58.23 15.95 -11.57
N GLY A 67 57.14 16.11 -12.31
CA GLY A 67 56.96 15.56 -13.65
C GLY A 67 55.48 15.44 -13.97
N ASP A 68 54.96 16.50 -14.60
CA ASP A 68 53.65 16.60 -15.26
C ASP A 68 52.96 15.25 -15.55
N ASP A 69 51.83 14.99 -14.89
CA ASP A 69 50.80 14.13 -15.48
C ASP A 69 49.44 14.77 -15.28
N ALA A 70 48.94 15.29 -16.40
CA ALA A 70 47.62 15.85 -16.56
C ALA A 70 46.55 14.82 -16.18
N SER A 71 45.39 15.34 -15.79
CA SER A 71 44.12 14.63 -15.75
C SER A 71 44.03 13.49 -16.78
N GLU A 72 44.10 12.23 -16.34
CA GLU A 72 43.57 11.12 -17.13
C GLU A 72 42.05 11.28 -17.13
N THR A 73 41.59 12.08 -18.09
CA THR A 73 40.22 12.08 -18.56
C THR A 73 39.82 10.64 -18.86
N MET A 74 38.69 10.20 -18.30
CA MET A 74 38.06 8.88 -18.48
C MET A 74 37.66 8.54 -19.94
N THR A 75 38.17 9.31 -20.91
CA THR A 75 37.91 9.27 -22.35
C THR A 75 39.03 8.57 -23.15
N THR A 76 40.13 8.15 -22.52
CA THR A 76 41.30 7.54 -23.19
C THR A 76 41.37 6.01 -23.08
N HIS A 77 40.31 5.34 -22.60
CA HIS A 77 40.23 3.89 -22.70
C HIS A 77 39.91 3.50 -24.15
N ASP A 78 40.71 2.64 -24.78
CA ASP A 78 40.60 2.25 -26.21
C ASP A 78 39.22 1.68 -26.60
N GLU A 79 38.45 1.22 -25.61
CA GLU A 79 37.10 0.66 -25.79
C GLU A 79 35.97 1.63 -25.40
N PHE A 80 36.29 2.87 -25.00
CA PHE A 80 35.28 3.86 -24.61
C PHE A 80 34.35 4.17 -25.78
N GLY A 81 33.06 3.83 -25.62
CA GLY A 81 32.04 4.00 -26.65
C GLY A 81 31.84 2.80 -27.59
N ARG A 82 32.62 1.72 -27.47
CA ARG A 82 32.37 0.45 -28.17
C ARG A 82 31.70 -0.54 -27.23
N VAL A 83 30.80 -1.36 -27.76
CA VAL A 83 30.18 -2.45 -26.99
C VAL A 83 31.23 -3.56 -26.80
N PRO A 84 31.57 -3.93 -25.55
CA PRO A 84 32.51 -5.01 -25.25
C PRO A 84 32.14 -6.32 -25.94
N ALA A 85 33.15 -7.03 -26.49
CA ALA A 85 32.94 -8.22 -27.32
C ALA A 85 32.14 -9.34 -26.61
N TYR A 86 32.37 -9.52 -25.31
CA TYR A 86 31.64 -10.53 -24.52
C TYR A 86 30.13 -10.23 -24.42
N LEU A 87 29.72 -8.96 -24.45
CA LEU A 87 28.30 -8.59 -24.45
C LEU A 87 27.64 -8.88 -25.79
N ILE A 88 28.39 -8.85 -26.89
CA ILE A 88 27.89 -9.24 -28.22
C ILE A 88 27.67 -10.76 -28.25
N GLU A 89 28.58 -11.55 -27.68
CA GLU A 89 28.43 -13.00 -27.53
C GLU A 89 27.26 -13.37 -26.61
N ILE A 90 27.11 -12.72 -25.45
CA ILE A 90 25.98 -12.94 -24.54
C ILE A 90 24.65 -12.54 -25.19
N ASN A 91 24.60 -11.43 -25.91
CA ASN A 91 23.38 -11.02 -26.62
C ASN A 91 23.02 -11.97 -27.75
N ARG A 92 24.02 -12.55 -28.43
CA ARG A 92 23.81 -13.56 -29.46
C ARG A 92 23.33 -14.87 -28.85
N GLU A 93 23.91 -15.30 -27.73
CA GLU A 93 23.47 -16.48 -26.98
C GLU A 93 22.04 -16.32 -26.46
N ARG A 94 21.70 -15.17 -25.86
CA ARG A 94 20.31 -14.83 -25.47
C ARG A 94 19.35 -14.81 -26.66
N ALA A 95 19.79 -14.32 -27.82
CA ALA A 95 18.94 -14.30 -29.02
C ALA A 95 18.70 -15.72 -29.59
N GLU A 96 19.72 -16.57 -29.57
CA GLU A 96 19.63 -17.98 -29.96
C GLU A 96 18.77 -18.79 -28.97
N GLU A 97 18.91 -18.54 -27.68
CA GLU A 97 18.09 -19.13 -26.61
C GLU A 97 16.63 -18.67 -26.72
N ALA A 98 16.38 -17.37 -26.91
CA ALA A 98 15.04 -16.83 -27.14
C ALA A 98 14.41 -17.36 -28.43
N ARG A 99 15.20 -17.67 -29.48
CA ARG A 99 14.69 -18.33 -30.69
C ARG A 99 14.29 -19.78 -30.40
N ARG A 100 15.12 -20.54 -29.68
CA ARG A 100 14.79 -21.90 -29.24
C ARG A 100 13.54 -21.91 -28.37
N GLU A 101 13.41 -20.96 -27.45
CA GLU A 101 12.25 -20.84 -26.58
C GLU A 101 10.99 -20.44 -27.37
N ARG A 102 11.10 -19.59 -28.39
CA ARG A 102 9.99 -19.32 -29.31
C ARG A 102 9.58 -20.56 -30.10
N GLU A 103 10.52 -21.35 -30.58
CA GLU A 103 10.24 -22.58 -31.31
C GLU A 103 9.59 -23.65 -30.42
N THR A 104 10.07 -23.82 -29.18
CA THR A 104 9.45 -24.74 -28.21
C THR A 104 8.08 -24.23 -27.76
N ARG A 105 7.90 -22.92 -27.56
CA ARG A 105 6.62 -22.31 -27.18
C ARG A 105 5.61 -22.36 -28.33
N ALA A 106 6.03 -22.11 -29.56
CA ALA A 106 5.20 -22.26 -30.76
C ALA A 106 4.79 -23.73 -30.96
N LYS A 107 5.71 -24.67 -30.74
CA LYS A 107 5.41 -26.11 -30.76
C LYS A 107 4.42 -26.49 -29.64
N ASN A 108 4.62 -26.02 -28.42
CA ASN A 108 3.72 -26.26 -27.29
C ASN A 108 2.33 -25.62 -27.50
N ILE A 109 2.25 -24.44 -28.14
CA ILE A 109 0.98 -23.79 -28.50
C ILE A 109 0.28 -24.55 -29.63
N ALA A 110 1.02 -25.03 -30.63
CA ALA A 110 0.48 -25.86 -31.70
C ALA A 110 -0.02 -27.21 -31.16
N GLU A 111 0.73 -27.85 -30.26
CA GLU A 111 0.33 -29.08 -29.57
C GLU A 111 -0.87 -28.86 -28.64
N ARG A 112 -0.95 -27.74 -27.91
CA ARG A 112 -2.12 -27.36 -27.10
C ARG A 112 -3.35 -27.02 -27.94
N ARG A 113 -3.18 -26.49 -29.17
CA ARG A 113 -4.29 -26.26 -30.12
C ARG A 113 -4.74 -27.54 -30.82
N ALA A 114 -3.83 -28.49 -31.02
CA ALA A 114 -4.13 -29.81 -31.60
C ALA A 114 -4.74 -30.78 -30.56
N ALA A 115 -4.40 -30.62 -29.28
CA ALA A 115 -5.05 -31.32 -28.17
C ALA A 115 -6.46 -30.75 -27.97
N GLY A 116 -7.46 -31.43 -28.53
CA GLY A 116 -8.87 -31.14 -28.26
C GLY A 116 -9.21 -31.29 -26.78
N ARG A 117 -10.35 -30.70 -26.36
CA ARG A 117 -10.85 -30.86 -24.98
C ARG A 117 -11.25 -32.32 -24.75
N LEU A 118 -10.76 -32.89 -23.65
CA LEU A 118 -11.16 -34.20 -23.15
C LEU A 118 -12.67 -34.17 -22.84
N ARG A 119 -13.43 -35.13 -23.37
CA ARG A 119 -14.86 -35.19 -23.08
C ARG A 119 -15.09 -35.68 -21.64
N GLU A 120 -16.28 -35.41 -21.08
CA GLU A 120 -16.57 -35.69 -19.68
C GLU A 120 -16.58 -37.20 -19.36
N ASP A 121 -17.02 -38.02 -20.31
CA ASP A 121 -16.94 -39.48 -20.27
C ASP A 121 -15.48 -39.96 -20.30
N GLU A 122 -14.65 -39.38 -21.16
CA GLU A 122 -13.21 -39.68 -21.22
C GLU A 122 -12.49 -39.24 -19.94
N ARG A 123 -12.86 -38.08 -19.37
CA ARG A 123 -12.35 -37.57 -18.07
C ARG A 123 -12.68 -38.52 -16.94
N GLN A 124 -13.93 -38.98 -16.85
CA GLN A 124 -14.36 -39.90 -15.80
C GLN A 124 -13.63 -41.25 -15.91
N THR A 125 -13.48 -41.79 -17.12
CA THR A 125 -12.71 -43.03 -17.32
C THR A 125 -11.23 -42.87 -16.97
N LEU A 126 -10.65 -41.69 -17.16
CA LEU A 126 -9.26 -41.39 -16.80
C LEU A 126 -9.10 -41.32 -15.28
N ILE A 127 -10.04 -40.67 -14.58
CA ILE A 127 -10.05 -40.60 -13.11
C ILE A 127 -10.20 -42.00 -12.50
N ASP A 128 -11.09 -42.82 -13.04
CA ASP A 128 -11.28 -44.19 -12.53
C ASP A 128 -10.03 -45.06 -12.75
N ARG A 129 -9.32 -44.86 -13.88
CA ARG A 129 -8.02 -45.50 -14.11
C ARG A 129 -6.95 -45.01 -13.14
N LEU A 130 -6.88 -43.71 -12.88
CA LEU A 130 -5.92 -43.12 -11.93
C LEU A 130 -6.19 -43.59 -10.49
N ARG A 131 -7.46 -43.68 -10.07
CA ARG A 131 -7.86 -44.25 -8.78
C ARG A 131 -7.48 -45.72 -8.66
N THR A 132 -7.61 -46.48 -9.74
CA THR A 132 -7.20 -47.88 -9.78
C THR A 132 -5.68 -48.04 -9.65
N GLU A 133 -4.91 -47.19 -10.33
CA GLU A 133 -3.44 -47.17 -10.21
C GLU A 133 -2.97 -46.68 -8.83
N HIS A 134 -3.64 -45.67 -8.26
CA HIS A 134 -3.42 -45.21 -6.89
C HIS A 134 -3.63 -46.35 -5.88
N ALA A 135 -4.75 -47.07 -5.98
CA ALA A 135 -5.04 -48.20 -5.10
C ALA A 135 -3.98 -49.32 -5.20
N LYS A 136 -3.51 -49.63 -6.42
CA LYS A 136 -2.42 -50.60 -6.63
C LYS A 136 -1.10 -50.14 -6.02
N LEU A 137 -0.75 -48.86 -6.20
CA LEU A 137 0.50 -48.29 -5.71
C LEU A 137 0.48 -48.15 -4.18
N SER A 138 -0.65 -47.75 -3.61
CA SER A 138 -0.91 -47.69 -2.17
C SER A 138 -0.83 -49.08 -1.53
N ALA A 139 -1.43 -50.10 -2.14
CA ALA A 139 -1.30 -51.48 -1.69
C ALA A 139 0.15 -52.01 -1.77
N SER A 140 0.93 -51.57 -2.77
CA SER A 140 2.36 -51.90 -2.86
C SER A 140 3.19 -51.14 -1.80
N TYR A 141 2.82 -49.91 -1.49
CA TYR A 141 3.46 -49.09 -0.46
C TYR A 141 3.20 -49.66 0.94
N GLN A 142 1.98 -50.06 1.24
CA GLN A 142 1.61 -50.70 2.53
C GLN A 142 2.29 -52.06 2.76
N LYS A 143 2.71 -52.74 1.68
CA LYS A 143 3.48 -54.01 1.76
C LYS A 143 4.98 -53.79 2.02
N LEU A 144 5.46 -52.54 2.06
CA LEU A 144 6.85 -52.26 2.41
C LEU A 144 7.10 -52.59 3.89
N PRO A 145 8.25 -53.19 4.23
CA PRO A 145 8.61 -53.48 5.61
C PRO A 145 8.69 -52.20 6.45
N PHE A 146 8.20 -52.26 7.69
CA PHE A 146 8.25 -51.16 8.66
C PHE A 146 9.69 -50.67 8.95
N VAL A 147 10.68 -51.57 8.82
CA VAL A 147 12.10 -51.27 9.04
C VAL A 147 12.82 -51.02 7.70
N VAL A 148 13.20 -49.75 7.46
CA VAL A 148 13.75 -49.24 6.20
C VAL A 148 15.22 -48.81 6.39
N ASP A 149 16.07 -49.80 6.70
CA ASP A 149 17.47 -49.54 7.09
C ASP A 149 18.46 -49.60 5.93
N THR A 150 18.04 -50.08 4.75
CA THR A 150 18.91 -50.15 3.57
C THR A 150 18.59 -49.04 2.56
N PRO A 151 19.61 -48.46 1.91
CA PRO A 151 19.43 -47.34 0.98
C PRO A 151 18.50 -47.69 -0.20
N ASN A 152 18.55 -48.94 -0.70
CA ASN A 152 17.65 -49.41 -1.75
C ASN A 152 16.18 -49.47 -1.31
N ARG A 153 15.91 -49.72 -0.02
CA ARG A 153 14.55 -49.71 0.53
C ARG A 153 14.04 -48.28 0.72
N ARG A 154 14.90 -47.33 1.11
CA ARG A 154 14.57 -45.90 1.18
C ARG A 154 14.24 -45.33 -0.19
N ALA A 155 15.12 -45.54 -1.18
CA ALA A 155 14.87 -45.09 -2.55
C ALA A 155 13.57 -45.66 -3.15
N ARG A 156 13.23 -46.92 -2.83
CA ARG A 156 11.97 -47.53 -3.25
C ARG A 156 10.75 -46.91 -2.55
N LYS A 157 10.87 -46.60 -1.27
CA LYS A 157 9.82 -45.91 -0.49
C LYS A 157 9.58 -44.51 -1.05
N GLU A 158 10.64 -43.73 -1.21
CA GLU A 158 10.61 -42.37 -1.78
C GLU A 158 10.04 -42.36 -3.20
N ALA A 159 10.39 -43.34 -4.04
CA ALA A 159 9.82 -43.46 -5.39
C ALA A 159 8.32 -43.80 -5.39
N HIS A 160 7.82 -44.52 -4.37
CA HIS A 160 6.40 -44.77 -4.21
C HIS A 160 5.66 -43.55 -3.67
N GLU A 161 6.25 -42.81 -2.71
CA GLU A 161 5.70 -41.55 -2.17
C GLU A 161 5.58 -40.49 -3.28
N LEU A 162 6.62 -40.28 -4.08
CA LEU A 162 6.60 -39.33 -5.21
C LEU A 162 5.54 -39.67 -6.24
N LYS A 163 5.36 -40.96 -6.56
CA LYS A 163 4.34 -41.40 -7.52
C LYS A 163 2.93 -41.31 -6.96
N LEU A 164 2.73 -41.57 -5.67
CA LEU A 164 1.43 -41.38 -5.01
C LEU A 164 1.05 -39.90 -5.02
N ALA A 165 1.96 -39.02 -4.62
CA ALA A 165 1.74 -37.57 -4.63
C ALA A 165 1.43 -37.04 -6.04
N LEU A 166 2.10 -37.56 -7.09
CA LEU A 166 1.81 -37.19 -8.48
C LEU A 166 0.40 -37.62 -8.90
N ILE A 167 0.00 -38.85 -8.60
CA ILE A 167 -1.34 -39.36 -8.95
C ILE A 167 -2.43 -38.62 -8.15
N GLU A 168 -2.19 -38.31 -6.89
CA GLU A 168 -3.10 -37.51 -6.06
C GLU A 168 -3.29 -36.11 -6.65
N ARG A 169 -2.18 -35.44 -7.02
CA ARG A 169 -2.22 -34.14 -7.70
C ARG A 169 -2.92 -34.21 -9.05
N ASP A 170 -2.70 -35.26 -9.84
CA ASP A 170 -3.36 -35.44 -11.14
C ASP A 170 -4.87 -35.68 -10.96
N ILE A 171 -5.29 -36.45 -9.96
CA ILE A 171 -6.70 -36.67 -9.61
C ILE A 171 -7.33 -35.36 -9.11
N GLU A 172 -6.64 -34.58 -8.27
CA GLU A 172 -7.10 -33.26 -7.82
C GLU A 172 -7.22 -32.28 -8.99
N THR A 173 -6.25 -32.25 -9.90
CA THR A 173 -6.28 -31.37 -11.07
C THR A 173 -7.41 -31.75 -12.03
N LEU A 174 -7.69 -33.05 -12.18
CA LEU A 174 -8.81 -33.54 -12.97
C LEU A 174 -10.17 -33.35 -12.28
N ASN A 175 -10.23 -33.36 -10.93
CA ASN A 175 -11.44 -33.12 -10.13
C ASN A 175 -11.73 -31.64 -9.90
N ALA A 176 -10.71 -30.78 -9.89
CA ALA A 176 -10.83 -29.34 -9.82
C ALA A 176 -11.70 -28.90 -11.00
N ARG A 177 -12.93 -28.47 -10.69
CA ARG A 177 -13.94 -28.11 -11.70
C ARG A 177 -13.38 -27.02 -12.62
N THR A 178 -12.97 -27.41 -13.83
CA THR A 178 -13.06 -26.50 -14.98
C THR A 178 -14.54 -26.37 -15.29
N ARG A 179 -15.18 -25.28 -14.81
CA ARG A 179 -16.54 -24.95 -15.26
C ARG A 179 -16.52 -24.95 -16.80
N PRO A 180 -17.38 -25.73 -17.48
CA PRO A 180 -17.37 -25.81 -18.92
C PRO A 180 -17.70 -24.43 -19.50
N GLY A 181 -16.68 -23.74 -20.02
CA GLY A 181 -16.86 -22.73 -21.04
C GLY A 181 -17.37 -23.45 -22.29
N GLY A 182 -18.69 -23.57 -22.41
CA GLY A 182 -19.37 -24.05 -23.60
C GLY A 182 -19.93 -22.87 -24.37
N VAL A 183 -19.26 -22.49 -25.47
CA VAL A 183 -19.94 -21.80 -26.56
C VAL A 183 -20.74 -22.89 -27.29
N SER A 184 -22.03 -22.94 -27.02
CA SER A 184 -23.04 -23.43 -27.95
C SER A 184 -24.34 -22.72 -27.62
N THR A 185 -24.73 -21.89 -28.58
CA THR A 185 -25.98 -21.15 -28.63
C THR A 185 -27.17 -22.05 -28.34
N SER A 186 -28.14 -21.46 -27.63
CA SER A 186 -29.48 -21.98 -27.28
C SER A 186 -29.56 -22.96 -26.10
N ASN A 187 -30.21 -22.47 -25.04
CA ASN A 187 -30.71 -23.17 -23.84
C ASN A 187 -29.66 -23.42 -22.74
N LEU A 188 -29.33 -22.33 -22.02
CA LEU A 188 -28.53 -22.34 -20.80
C LEU A 188 -29.46 -22.20 -19.57
N SER A 189 -29.53 -23.24 -18.73
CA SER A 189 -29.79 -23.04 -17.30
C SER A 189 -28.46 -22.68 -16.64
N THR A 190 -28.10 -21.40 -16.73
CA THR A 190 -27.00 -20.79 -15.98
C THR A 190 -27.38 -20.85 -14.49
N ILE A 191 -26.62 -21.56 -13.65
CA ILE A 191 -26.70 -21.34 -12.20
C ILE A 191 -25.85 -20.10 -11.92
N SER A 192 -26.48 -18.97 -12.27
CA SER A 192 -26.12 -17.57 -11.99
C SER A 192 -26.69 -17.22 -10.62
N MET A 193 -26.13 -16.23 -9.94
CA MET A 193 -26.74 -15.66 -8.74
C MET A 193 -27.73 -14.56 -9.18
N PRO A 194 -28.99 -14.89 -9.49
CA PRO A 194 -29.79 -14.11 -10.42
C PRO A 194 -30.18 -12.76 -9.80
N ALA A 195 -30.58 -12.80 -8.53
CA ALA A 195 -31.19 -11.67 -7.85
C ALA A 195 -30.25 -10.46 -7.67
N LEU A 196 -28.94 -10.66 -7.47
CA LEU A 196 -28.02 -9.52 -7.23
C LEU A 196 -27.49 -8.88 -8.52
N PHE A 197 -27.32 -9.66 -9.59
CA PHE A 197 -26.60 -9.19 -10.79
C PHE A 197 -27.44 -9.15 -12.07
N ASP A 198 -28.57 -9.85 -12.15
CA ASP A 198 -29.32 -9.97 -13.41
C ASP A 198 -29.91 -8.64 -13.87
N HIS A 199 -30.17 -7.71 -12.94
CA HIS A 199 -30.64 -6.36 -13.26
C HIS A 199 -29.63 -5.55 -14.08
N VAL A 200 -28.35 -5.92 -14.06
CA VAL A 200 -27.31 -5.31 -14.88
C VAL A 200 -27.49 -5.72 -16.35
N GLY A 201 -27.62 -7.02 -16.64
CA GLY A 201 -27.82 -7.52 -18.01
C GLY A 201 -29.18 -7.17 -18.62
N ALA A 202 -30.24 -7.15 -17.80
CA ALA A 202 -31.57 -6.73 -18.23
C ALA A 202 -31.61 -5.25 -18.65
N ALA A 203 -30.86 -4.39 -17.96
CA ALA A 203 -30.73 -2.98 -18.33
C ALA A 203 -29.98 -2.78 -19.65
N SER A 204 -28.96 -3.61 -19.93
CA SER A 204 -28.17 -3.53 -21.17
C SER A 204 -28.91 -4.02 -22.43
N SER A 205 -29.93 -4.89 -22.30
CA SER A 205 -30.66 -5.50 -23.42
C SER A 205 -31.94 -4.76 -23.82
N ALA A 206 -32.49 -3.93 -22.92
CA ALA A 206 -33.74 -3.22 -23.11
C ALA A 206 -33.52 -1.77 -23.59
N GLY A 207 -33.13 -1.63 -24.86
CA GLY A 207 -33.50 -0.50 -25.72
C GLY A 207 -33.00 0.90 -25.34
N ILE A 208 -31.69 1.10 -25.24
CA ILE A 208 -31.09 2.40 -25.61
C ILE A 208 -30.56 2.20 -27.04
N ASP A 209 -31.08 2.99 -27.98
CA ASP A 209 -30.75 2.90 -29.41
C ASP A 209 -29.24 2.78 -29.64
N GLY A 210 -28.87 2.01 -30.67
CA GLY A 210 -27.51 1.61 -31.05
C GLY A 210 -26.58 2.75 -31.49
N SER A 211 -26.55 3.85 -30.74
CA SER A 211 -25.34 4.65 -30.56
C SER A 211 -24.35 3.81 -29.77
N SER A 212 -23.20 3.54 -30.38
CA SER A 212 -22.02 2.98 -29.73
C SER A 212 -21.45 3.96 -28.70
N ASN A 213 -22.21 4.32 -27.66
CA ASN A 213 -21.69 5.05 -26.51
C ASN A 213 -20.82 4.06 -25.73
N ALA A 214 -19.54 4.05 -26.09
CA ALA A 214 -18.51 3.35 -25.38
C ALA A 214 -18.53 3.84 -23.92
N PHE A 215 -18.98 2.97 -23.01
CA PHE A 215 -18.64 3.06 -21.59
C PHE A 215 -17.16 3.44 -21.50
N GLY A 216 -16.88 4.66 -21.06
CA GLY A 216 -15.52 5.18 -20.96
C GLY A 216 -14.72 4.40 -19.91
N ALA A 217 -13.40 4.65 -19.83
CA ALA A 217 -12.42 4.10 -18.88
C ALA A 217 -12.70 4.34 -17.38
N ARG A 218 -13.97 4.57 -17.03
CA ARG A 218 -14.43 5.39 -15.93
C ARG A 218 -15.79 4.90 -15.41
N THR A 219 -16.14 3.63 -15.53
CA THR A 219 -17.33 3.09 -14.83
C THR A 219 -16.91 2.50 -13.49
N SER A 220 -17.79 2.52 -12.50
CA SER A 220 -17.57 1.85 -11.21
C SER A 220 -18.92 1.49 -10.61
N ILE A 221 -19.50 0.41 -11.11
CA ILE A 221 -20.86 -0.02 -10.76
C ILE A 221 -20.94 -0.87 -9.50
N ALA A 222 -19.81 -1.22 -8.89
CA ALA A 222 -19.73 -2.05 -7.70
C ALA A 222 -18.98 -1.33 -6.59
N CYS A 223 -19.56 -1.25 -5.39
CA CYS A 223 -18.96 -0.64 -4.21
C CYS A 223 -19.31 -1.40 -2.93
N GLU A 224 -18.57 -1.14 -1.85
CA GLU A 224 -18.74 -1.77 -0.55
C GLU A 224 -18.77 -0.70 0.55
N ASP A 225 -19.52 -0.93 1.64
CA ASP A 225 -19.48 -0.10 2.85
C ASP A 225 -18.56 -0.69 3.94
N GLU A 226 -18.26 0.06 5.01
CA GLU A 226 -17.38 -0.44 6.09
C GLU A 226 -18.02 -1.56 6.92
N ARG A 227 -19.30 -1.87 6.70
CA ARG A 227 -20.02 -2.98 7.35
C ARG A 227 -19.91 -4.28 6.56
N GLY A 228 -19.30 -4.24 5.37
CA GLY A 228 -19.12 -5.38 4.49
C GLY A 228 -20.38 -5.70 3.68
N ALA A 229 -21.24 -4.73 3.37
CA ALA A 229 -22.31 -4.90 2.39
C ALA A 229 -21.85 -4.41 1.02
N VAL A 230 -22.15 -5.21 -0.01
CA VAL A 230 -21.77 -4.97 -1.40
C VAL A 230 -22.97 -4.46 -2.15
N TYR A 231 -22.77 -3.43 -2.97
CA TYR A 231 -23.80 -2.76 -3.74
C TYR A 231 -23.45 -2.83 -5.23
N VAL A 232 -24.44 -3.18 -6.05
CA VAL A 232 -24.34 -3.31 -7.51
C VAL A 232 -25.36 -2.41 -8.19
N LEU A 233 -24.87 -1.50 -8.99
CA LEU A 233 -25.62 -0.52 -9.77
C LEU A 233 -25.86 -1.02 -11.20
N ASN A 234 -27.04 -0.76 -11.76
CA ASN A 234 -27.26 -0.89 -13.21
C ASN A 234 -27.34 0.46 -13.92
N ALA A 235 -27.33 0.43 -15.25
CA ALA A 235 -27.37 1.64 -16.09
C ALA A 235 -28.62 2.52 -15.91
N ARG A 236 -29.70 1.99 -15.30
CA ARG A 236 -30.95 2.73 -15.02
C ARG A 236 -30.96 3.40 -13.64
N GLY A 237 -29.89 3.25 -12.86
CA GLY A 237 -29.83 3.77 -11.49
C GLY A 237 -30.42 2.84 -10.43
N GLU A 238 -30.79 1.60 -10.76
CA GLU A 238 -31.23 0.64 -9.75
C GLU A 238 -30.01 0.07 -9.01
N LEU A 239 -30.08 0.10 -7.67
CA LEU A 239 -29.03 -0.39 -6.79
C LEU A 239 -29.53 -1.62 -6.01
N ARG A 240 -28.80 -2.73 -6.08
CA ARG A 240 -29.06 -3.94 -5.27
C ARG A 240 -27.92 -4.17 -4.31
N SER A 241 -28.21 -4.66 -3.10
CA SER A 241 -27.18 -4.93 -2.09
C SER A 241 -27.32 -6.30 -1.44
N ALA A 242 -26.19 -6.89 -1.08
CA ALA A 242 -26.09 -8.13 -0.31
C ALA A 242 -24.90 -8.06 0.67
N LEU A 243 -24.84 -8.96 1.64
CA LEU A 243 -23.67 -9.04 2.53
C LEU A 243 -22.48 -9.68 1.81
N GLY A 244 -21.33 -9.01 1.83
CA GLY A 244 -20.08 -9.48 1.22
C GLY A 244 -19.64 -10.82 1.79
N ARG A 245 -19.80 -11.05 3.11
CA ARG A 245 -19.49 -12.33 3.75
C ARG A 245 -20.27 -13.51 3.14
N ASP A 246 -21.52 -13.28 2.74
CA ASP A 246 -22.37 -14.34 2.18
C ASP A 246 -21.92 -14.62 0.75
N LEU A 247 -21.54 -13.59 -0.01
CA LEU A 247 -20.93 -13.74 -1.34
C LEU A 247 -19.59 -14.51 -1.28
N VAL A 248 -18.76 -14.21 -0.27
CA VAL A 248 -17.50 -14.92 -0.03
C VAL A 248 -17.79 -16.39 0.30
N ARG A 249 -18.74 -16.67 1.19
CA ARG A 249 -19.18 -18.04 1.49
C ARG A 249 -19.68 -18.77 0.24
N TYR A 250 -20.56 -18.15 -0.53
CA TYR A 250 -21.07 -18.72 -1.78
C TYR A 250 -19.98 -19.02 -2.81
N ALA A 251 -18.90 -18.23 -2.84
CA ALA A 251 -17.78 -18.48 -3.73
C ALA A 251 -16.95 -19.70 -3.29
N HIS A 252 -16.78 -19.91 -1.99
CA HIS A 252 -15.90 -20.95 -1.43
C HIS A 252 -16.61 -22.26 -1.09
N ASP A 253 -17.87 -22.20 -0.67
CA ASP A 253 -18.67 -23.37 -0.29
C ASP A 253 -19.52 -23.85 -1.49
N PRO A 254 -19.20 -25.02 -2.08
CA PRO A 254 -19.91 -25.53 -3.23
C PRO A 254 -21.32 -26.03 -2.92
N ASP A 255 -21.63 -26.28 -1.64
CA ASP A 255 -22.93 -26.81 -1.19
C ASP A 255 -23.88 -25.68 -0.73
N PHE A 256 -23.36 -24.45 -0.58
CA PHE A 256 -24.14 -23.29 -0.19
C PHE A 256 -25.06 -22.81 -1.33
N ASP A 257 -26.38 -22.84 -1.08
CA ASP A 257 -27.36 -22.40 -2.07
C ASP A 257 -27.40 -20.87 -2.15
N GLY A 258 -27.08 -20.33 -3.33
CA GLY A 258 -27.11 -18.89 -3.60
C GLY A 258 -28.49 -18.24 -3.46
N THR A 259 -29.57 -19.03 -3.41
CA THR A 259 -30.92 -18.52 -3.13
C THR A 259 -31.14 -18.12 -1.67
N GLU A 260 -30.28 -18.57 -0.75
CA GLU A 260 -30.34 -18.20 0.67
C GLU A 260 -29.81 -16.78 0.95
N ILE A 261 -29.09 -16.17 -0.01
CA ILE A 261 -28.51 -14.84 0.18
C ILE A 261 -29.59 -13.77 0.06
N ALA A 262 -29.75 -13.01 1.15
CA ALA A 262 -30.70 -11.91 1.19
C ALA A 262 -30.24 -10.75 0.30
N VAL A 263 -31.03 -10.45 -0.74
CA VAL A 263 -30.79 -9.32 -1.64
C VAL A 263 -31.80 -8.22 -1.35
N THR A 264 -31.30 -7.02 -1.07
CA THR A 264 -32.13 -5.82 -0.91
C THR A 264 -32.06 -4.98 -2.19
N LYS A 265 -33.21 -4.66 -2.76
CA LYS A 265 -33.35 -3.70 -3.86
C LYS A 265 -33.62 -2.31 -3.30
N HIS A 266 -32.80 -1.35 -3.68
CA HIS A 266 -32.97 0.06 -3.35
C HIS A 266 -33.57 0.76 -4.58
N ALA A 267 -34.88 0.96 -4.56
CA ALA A 267 -35.61 1.69 -5.59
C ALA A 267 -35.44 3.19 -5.36
N ILE A 268 -34.40 3.76 -5.98
CA ILE A 268 -34.05 5.18 -5.85
C ILE A 268 -34.95 6.02 -6.77
N ALA A 269 -35.64 6.99 -6.18
CA ALA A 269 -36.48 7.93 -6.92
C ALA A 269 -35.65 9.11 -7.43
N TYR A 270 -35.30 9.07 -8.71
CA TYR A 270 -34.60 10.16 -9.41
C TYR A 270 -35.59 11.17 -9.98
N GLU A 271 -35.25 12.46 -9.90
CA GLU A 271 -36.08 13.52 -10.48
C GLU A 271 -36.14 13.45 -12.01
N ARG A 272 -35.02 13.08 -12.65
CA ARG A 272 -34.88 13.02 -14.10
C ARG A 272 -34.16 11.73 -14.51
N ALA A 273 -34.57 11.13 -15.63
CA ALA A 273 -33.91 9.95 -16.19
C ALA A 273 -32.48 10.29 -16.66
N PHE A 274 -31.56 9.35 -16.46
CA PHE A 274 -30.15 9.44 -16.84
C PHE A 274 -29.55 8.02 -16.95
N THR A 275 -28.39 7.92 -17.57
CA THR A 275 -27.60 6.68 -17.65
C THR A 275 -26.58 6.68 -16.52
N ALA A 276 -26.75 5.77 -15.56
CA ALA A 276 -25.87 5.68 -14.40
C ALA A 276 -24.57 4.92 -14.73
N GLU A 277 -23.43 5.45 -14.28
CA GLU A 277 -22.10 4.91 -14.60
C GLU A 277 -21.30 4.53 -13.35
N ARG A 278 -21.59 5.18 -12.22
CA ARG A 278 -20.86 5.01 -10.97
C ARG A 278 -21.76 5.07 -9.75
N ALA A 279 -21.43 4.26 -8.75
CA ALA A 279 -21.96 4.37 -7.40
C ALA A 279 -20.82 4.40 -6.37
N CYS A 280 -21.00 5.14 -5.28
CA CYS A 280 -20.24 4.98 -4.05
C CYS A 280 -21.17 5.13 -2.84
N VAL A 281 -20.88 4.39 -1.78
CA VAL A 281 -21.72 4.31 -0.58
C VAL A 281 -20.93 4.83 0.62
N SER A 282 -21.62 5.48 1.56
CA SER A 282 -21.01 6.01 2.78
C SER A 282 -20.56 4.88 3.69
N ALA A 283 -19.60 5.15 4.58
CA ALA A 283 -19.03 4.15 5.48
C ALA A 283 -20.11 3.37 6.27
N SER A 284 -21.19 4.05 6.70
CA SER A 284 -22.28 3.42 7.44
C SER A 284 -23.29 2.63 6.58
N GLY A 285 -23.25 2.80 5.25
CA GLY A 285 -24.28 2.31 4.33
C GLY A 285 -25.55 3.17 4.31
N ARG A 286 -25.53 4.38 4.90
CA ARG A 286 -26.71 5.26 5.02
C ARG A 286 -26.97 6.07 3.76
N HIS A 287 -25.92 6.54 3.10
CA HIS A 287 -26.03 7.37 1.91
C HIS A 287 -25.33 6.70 0.73
N CYS A 288 -25.86 6.94 -0.47
CA CYS A 288 -25.23 6.52 -1.72
C CYS A 288 -25.18 7.69 -2.68
N CYS A 289 -24.07 7.87 -3.38
CA CYS A 289 -23.94 8.80 -4.49
C CYS A 289 -23.96 7.99 -5.78
N VAL A 290 -24.86 8.34 -6.70
CA VAL A 290 -24.94 7.76 -8.04
C VAL A 290 -24.68 8.87 -9.06
N SER A 291 -23.74 8.64 -9.97
CA SER A 291 -23.39 9.61 -11.01
C SER A 291 -23.36 8.96 -12.39
N GLY A 292 -23.55 9.78 -13.42
CA GLY A 292 -23.52 9.36 -14.81
C GLY A 292 -23.85 10.51 -15.75
N GLU A 293 -24.45 10.17 -16.87
CA GLU A 293 -24.72 11.12 -17.96
C GLU A 293 -26.20 11.19 -18.29
N ARG A 294 -26.63 12.36 -18.72
CA ARG A 294 -28.03 12.66 -19.01
C ARG A 294 -28.16 13.31 -20.37
N ASP A 295 -28.97 12.71 -21.23
CA ASP A 295 -29.38 13.32 -22.49
C ASP A 295 -30.55 14.28 -22.23
N GLU A 296 -30.45 15.51 -22.74
CA GLU A 296 -31.53 16.51 -22.69
C GLU A 296 -32.68 16.20 -23.67
N GLY A 297 -32.62 15.07 -24.39
CA GLY A 297 -33.67 14.58 -25.28
C GLY A 297 -33.54 15.08 -26.72
N SER A 298 -32.44 15.75 -27.06
CA SER A 298 -32.10 16.16 -28.43
C SER A 298 -31.09 15.24 -29.11
N GLY A 299 -30.48 14.31 -28.36
CA GLY A 299 -29.40 13.43 -28.83
C GLY A 299 -28.08 14.15 -29.15
N ALA A 300 -28.00 15.47 -28.93
CA ALA A 300 -26.85 16.30 -29.29
C ALA A 300 -26.04 16.82 -28.10
N ARG A 301 -26.57 16.76 -26.87
CA ARG A 301 -25.91 17.31 -25.69
C ARG A 301 -26.18 16.45 -24.46
N GLU A 302 -25.15 15.70 -24.04
CA GLU A 302 -25.14 14.98 -22.76
C GLU A 302 -24.53 15.87 -21.68
N THR A 303 -25.24 16.02 -20.56
CA THR A 303 -24.78 16.72 -19.35
C THR A 303 -24.47 15.69 -18.27
N ALA A 304 -23.57 16.02 -17.33
CA ALA A 304 -23.39 15.17 -16.14
C ALA A 304 -24.66 15.19 -15.27
N ALA A 305 -24.93 14.06 -14.61
CA ALA A 305 -25.96 13.95 -13.58
C ALA A 305 -25.36 13.28 -12.35
N CYS A 306 -25.65 13.81 -11.17
CA CYS A 306 -25.21 13.26 -9.89
C CYS A 306 -26.32 13.40 -8.87
N TYR A 307 -26.61 12.30 -8.17
CA TYR A 307 -27.66 12.23 -7.16
C TYR A 307 -27.13 11.60 -5.89
N VAL A 308 -27.57 12.11 -4.74
CA VAL A 308 -27.32 11.47 -3.44
C VAL A 308 -28.63 10.91 -2.91
N ALA A 309 -28.63 9.61 -2.65
CA ALA A 309 -29.76 8.85 -2.14
C ALA A 309 -29.58 8.49 -0.67
N CYS A 310 -30.66 8.56 0.11
CA CYS A 310 -30.69 8.03 1.47
C CYS A 310 -31.20 6.58 1.46
N LEU A 311 -30.31 5.62 1.75
CA LEU A 311 -30.61 4.19 1.75
C LEU A 311 -31.30 3.71 3.03
N SER A 312 -31.18 4.47 4.13
CA SER A 312 -31.73 4.09 5.44
C SER A 312 -33.15 4.59 5.73
N ALA A 313 -33.67 5.53 4.93
CA ALA A 313 -34.91 6.25 5.24
C ALA A 313 -36.18 5.65 4.58
N GLY A 314 -36.05 4.53 3.87
CA GLY A 314 -37.15 3.92 3.13
C GLY A 314 -38.13 3.13 4.01
N SER A 315 -39.42 3.20 3.66
CA SER A 315 -40.40 2.21 4.14
C SER A 315 -40.03 0.84 3.59
N THR A 316 -39.90 -0.15 4.47
CA THR A 316 -39.58 -1.52 4.09
C THR A 316 -40.87 -2.22 3.64
N ARG A 317 -40.96 -2.58 2.36
CA ARG A 317 -42.05 -3.44 1.90
C ARG A 317 -41.56 -4.87 1.93
N SER A 318 -41.83 -5.58 3.02
CA SER A 318 -41.57 -7.02 3.09
C SER A 318 -42.43 -7.72 2.04
N THR A 319 -41.80 -8.43 1.11
CA THR A 319 -42.45 -9.21 0.05
C THR A 319 -42.96 -10.56 0.57
N MET A 320 -43.47 -10.63 1.81
CA MET A 320 -44.10 -11.84 2.37
C MET A 320 -45.53 -12.10 1.86
N ASN A 321 -46.07 -11.29 0.94
CA ASN A 321 -47.33 -11.61 0.27
C ASN A 321 -47.09 -12.48 -0.98
N GLU A 322 -47.35 -13.78 -0.82
CA GLU A 322 -47.15 -14.93 -1.73
C GLU A 322 -47.82 -14.87 -3.12
N SER A 323 -48.15 -13.72 -3.71
CA SER A 323 -48.93 -13.74 -4.96
C SER A 323 -48.59 -12.74 -6.07
N ALA A 324 -47.57 -11.88 -5.94
CA ALA A 324 -47.29 -10.89 -7.01
C ALA A 324 -45.82 -10.56 -7.35
N SER A 325 -44.80 -11.14 -6.69
CA SER A 325 -43.38 -10.80 -6.98
C SER A 325 -42.41 -11.98 -6.99
N ALA A 326 -42.89 -13.20 -7.21
CA ALA A 326 -42.08 -14.43 -7.18
C ALA A 326 -41.10 -14.60 -8.36
N SER A 327 -40.85 -13.58 -9.20
CA SER A 327 -40.09 -13.73 -10.44
C SER A 327 -38.67 -13.12 -10.45
N ASP A 328 -38.28 -12.30 -9.46
CA ASP A 328 -37.00 -11.54 -9.52
C ASP A 328 -36.02 -11.84 -8.37
N GLY A 329 -36.35 -12.77 -7.46
CA GLY A 329 -35.44 -13.27 -6.40
C GLY A 329 -35.03 -12.26 -5.32
N VAL A 330 -35.62 -11.06 -5.27
CA VAL A 330 -35.33 -10.01 -4.29
C VAL A 330 -36.03 -10.27 -2.95
N SER A 331 -35.28 -10.22 -1.84
CA SER A 331 -35.78 -10.48 -0.48
C SER A 331 -36.46 -9.28 0.17
N GLU A 332 -35.96 -8.07 -0.08
CA GLU A 332 -36.49 -6.83 0.48
C GLU A 332 -36.43 -5.70 -0.58
N GLU A 333 -37.47 -4.87 -0.66
CA GLU A 333 -37.45 -3.65 -1.48
C GLU A 333 -37.58 -2.41 -0.58
N ARG A 334 -36.65 -1.47 -0.75
CA ARG A 334 -36.61 -0.18 -0.05
C ARG A 334 -36.80 0.95 -1.05
N GLN A 335 -37.74 1.85 -0.75
CA GLN A 335 -37.89 3.08 -1.50
C GLN A 335 -36.92 4.13 -0.96
N CYS A 336 -36.06 4.66 -1.81
CA CYS A 336 -35.03 5.61 -1.43
C CYS A 336 -35.30 6.97 -2.08
N VAL A 337 -35.23 8.02 -1.28
CA VAL A 337 -35.27 9.40 -1.77
C VAL A 337 -33.89 9.79 -2.25
N ALA A 338 -33.80 10.44 -3.41
CA ALA A 338 -32.57 11.04 -3.91
C ALA A 338 -32.77 12.52 -4.23
N VAL A 339 -31.68 13.27 -4.10
CA VAL A 339 -31.61 14.70 -4.40
C VAL A 339 -30.46 14.96 -5.36
N GLY A 340 -30.67 15.81 -6.35
CA GLY A 340 -29.64 16.22 -7.30
C GLY A 340 -28.50 17.01 -6.64
N VAL A 341 -27.28 16.84 -7.15
CA VAL A 341 -26.08 17.51 -6.66
C VAL A 341 -25.40 18.26 -7.80
N CYS A 342 -25.07 19.53 -7.56
CA CYS A 342 -24.37 20.42 -8.51
C CYS A 342 -25.06 20.55 -9.88
N GLU A 343 -26.41 20.54 -9.90
CA GLU A 343 -27.18 20.63 -11.15
C GLU A 343 -26.91 21.92 -11.92
N GLU A 344 -26.89 23.06 -11.22
CA GLU A 344 -26.64 24.37 -11.82
C GLU A 344 -25.26 24.43 -12.49
N GLU A 345 -24.23 23.82 -11.88
CA GLU A 345 -22.88 23.78 -12.44
C GLU A 345 -22.78 22.88 -13.67
N PHE A 346 -23.46 21.72 -13.67
CA PHE A 346 -23.49 20.82 -14.81
C PHE A 346 -24.27 21.40 -15.99
N GLU A 347 -25.36 22.12 -15.73
CA GLU A 347 -26.11 22.85 -16.75
C GLU A 347 -25.30 24.04 -17.30
N ALA A 348 -24.54 24.73 -16.45
CA ALA A 348 -23.69 25.86 -16.86
C ALA A 348 -22.53 25.45 -17.76
N VAL A 349 -21.90 24.29 -17.51
CA VAL A 349 -20.76 23.80 -18.33
C VAL A 349 -20.97 22.34 -18.75
N PRO A 350 -21.67 22.10 -19.88
CA PRO A 350 -22.02 20.72 -20.29
C PRO A 350 -20.89 19.82 -20.73
N SER A 351 -19.63 20.30 -20.80
CA SER A 351 -18.46 19.45 -21.00
C SER A 351 -17.88 18.89 -19.68
N VAL A 352 -18.33 19.40 -18.53
CA VAL A 352 -17.90 18.91 -17.22
C VAL A 352 -18.57 17.57 -16.94
N ARG A 353 -17.79 16.66 -16.37
CA ARG A 353 -18.19 15.32 -15.95
C ARG A 353 -17.68 15.05 -14.54
N VAL A 354 -18.28 14.09 -13.86
CA VAL A 354 -17.77 13.56 -12.60
C VAL A 354 -16.59 12.63 -12.90
N ALA A 355 -15.40 12.97 -12.42
CA ALA A 355 -14.21 12.14 -12.57
C ALA A 355 -14.15 11.05 -11.48
N ARG A 356 -14.39 11.45 -10.22
CA ARG A 356 -14.35 10.58 -9.04
C ARG A 356 -15.27 11.13 -7.95
N CYS A 357 -15.97 10.24 -7.24
CA CYS A 357 -16.74 10.56 -6.04
C CYS A 357 -16.40 9.56 -4.94
N GLU A 358 -16.16 10.03 -3.73
CA GLU A 358 -15.87 9.18 -2.57
C GLU A 358 -16.39 9.84 -1.29
N TRP A 359 -16.92 9.04 -0.36
CA TRP A 359 -17.39 9.56 0.92
C TRP A 359 -16.21 9.80 1.84
N HIS A 360 -16.25 10.89 2.61
CA HIS A 360 -15.16 11.21 3.51
C HIS A 360 -15.07 10.15 4.64
N PRO A 361 -13.88 9.58 4.91
CA PRO A 361 -13.79 8.38 5.76
C PRO A 361 -14.15 8.62 7.25
N SER A 362 -14.10 9.88 7.71
CA SER A 362 -14.48 10.27 9.08
C SER A 362 -15.78 11.10 9.15
N ALA A 363 -16.50 11.24 8.02
CA ALA A 363 -17.75 11.99 7.93
C ALA A 363 -18.74 11.32 6.97
N ASP A 364 -19.69 10.57 7.55
CA ASP A 364 -20.64 9.71 6.81
C ASP A 364 -21.65 10.46 5.93
N SER A 365 -21.80 11.77 6.13
CA SER A 365 -22.67 12.65 5.35
C SER A 365 -21.92 13.64 4.47
N THR A 366 -20.58 13.55 4.39
CA THR A 366 -19.82 14.42 3.49
C THR A 366 -19.33 13.64 2.27
N LEU A 367 -19.76 14.07 1.10
CA LEU A 367 -19.32 13.56 -0.19
C LEU A 367 -18.15 14.42 -0.72
N ALA A 368 -17.06 13.78 -1.11
CA ALA A 368 -16.00 14.41 -1.88
C ALA A 368 -16.21 14.14 -3.38
N MET A 369 -16.14 15.18 -4.20
CA MET A 369 -16.38 15.11 -5.64
C MET A 369 -15.27 15.82 -6.41
N LEU A 370 -14.66 15.11 -7.36
CA LEU A 370 -13.74 15.65 -8.35
C LEU A 370 -14.42 15.67 -9.72
N THR A 371 -14.40 16.83 -10.38
CA THR A 371 -14.94 17.01 -11.73
C THR A 371 -13.84 17.15 -12.78
N THR A 372 -14.15 16.88 -14.04
CA THR A 372 -13.22 16.96 -15.17
C THR A 372 -12.83 18.37 -15.59
N ASP A 373 -13.30 19.41 -14.91
CA ASP A 373 -12.64 20.70 -15.02
C ASP A 373 -11.38 20.73 -14.14
N GLY A 374 -11.25 19.89 -13.11
CA GLY A 374 -10.19 19.95 -12.09
C GLY A 374 -10.64 20.67 -10.81
N VAL A 375 -11.94 20.66 -10.52
CA VAL A 375 -12.50 21.21 -9.29
C VAL A 375 -12.81 20.09 -8.31
N PHE A 376 -12.28 20.20 -7.09
CA PHE A 376 -12.51 19.31 -5.97
C PHE A 376 -13.47 19.96 -4.96
N ARG A 377 -14.51 19.25 -4.54
CA ARG A 377 -15.57 19.76 -3.65
C ARG A 377 -15.79 18.83 -2.47
N LEU A 378 -16.09 19.41 -1.31
CA LEU A 378 -16.72 18.72 -0.19
C LEU A 378 -18.17 19.20 -0.08
N ILE A 379 -19.09 18.26 -0.12
CA ILE A 379 -20.53 18.48 -0.19
C ILE A 379 -21.15 17.83 1.03
N ASN A 380 -21.81 18.63 1.86
CA ASN A 380 -22.55 18.12 3.01
C ASN A 380 -23.94 17.68 2.54
N CYS A 381 -24.24 16.42 2.80
CA CYS A 381 -25.44 15.69 2.44
C CYS A 381 -26.28 15.31 3.68
N ASP A 382 -26.15 16.06 4.77
CA ASP A 382 -26.97 15.89 5.97
C ASP A 382 -28.47 16.13 5.67
N ASP A 383 -29.32 15.42 6.41
CA ASP A 383 -30.79 15.61 6.42
C ASP A 383 -31.52 15.42 5.09
N ILE A 384 -30.96 14.68 4.13
CA ILE A 384 -31.63 14.34 2.86
C ILE A 384 -32.99 13.67 3.09
N ALA A 385 -33.09 12.79 4.09
CA ALA A 385 -34.35 12.13 4.45
C ALA A 385 -35.44 13.11 4.94
N GLY A 386 -35.04 14.25 5.53
CA GLY A 386 -35.94 15.32 5.96
C GLY A 386 -36.29 16.33 4.86
N GLY A 387 -35.80 16.12 3.62
CA GLY A 387 -35.93 17.08 2.52
C GLY A 387 -34.83 18.13 2.49
N GLY A 388 -33.72 17.92 3.21
CA GLY A 388 -32.52 18.74 3.11
C GLY A 388 -31.88 18.67 1.72
N VAL A 389 -31.26 19.77 1.29
CA VAL A 389 -30.56 19.86 0.00
C VAL A 389 -29.05 19.78 0.25
N PRO A 390 -28.28 19.02 -0.55
CA PRO A 390 -26.83 18.99 -0.46
C PRO A 390 -26.20 20.37 -0.60
N VAL A 391 -25.29 20.73 0.31
CA VAL A 391 -24.62 22.03 0.34
C VAL A 391 -23.13 21.87 0.11
N VAL A 392 -22.58 22.57 -0.89
CA VAL A 392 -21.14 22.65 -1.09
C VAL A 392 -20.52 23.43 0.07
N GLU A 393 -19.83 22.74 0.97
CA GLU A 393 -19.16 23.36 2.11
C GLU A 393 -17.88 24.06 1.67
N ARG A 394 -17.07 23.37 0.86
CA ARG A 394 -15.77 23.83 0.37
C ARG A 394 -15.54 23.37 -1.05
N CYS A 395 -14.85 24.20 -1.83
CA CYS A 395 -14.61 23.99 -3.25
C CYS A 395 -13.27 24.59 -3.63
N TRP A 396 -12.40 23.76 -4.21
CA TRP A 396 -11.06 24.13 -4.64
C TRP A 396 -10.86 23.87 -6.12
N ARG A 397 -10.33 24.87 -6.83
CA ARG A 397 -9.82 24.68 -8.19
C ARG A 397 -8.35 24.28 -8.08
N LEU A 398 -8.04 23.07 -8.53
CA LEU A 398 -6.69 22.53 -8.50
C LEU A 398 -5.92 23.04 -9.73
N ASP A 399 -4.82 23.75 -9.50
CA ASP A 399 -3.85 24.11 -10.54
C ASP A 399 -2.51 23.45 -10.26
N LEU A 400 -2.17 22.44 -11.06
CA LEU A 400 -0.92 21.70 -10.93
C LEU A 400 0.28 22.45 -11.51
N THR A 401 0.06 23.48 -12.32
CA THR A 401 1.11 24.18 -13.08
C THR A 401 1.54 25.50 -12.46
N GLY A 402 0.79 26.01 -11.49
CA GLY A 402 1.03 27.30 -10.85
C GLY A 402 0.87 28.49 -11.81
N THR A 403 0.17 28.32 -12.94
CA THR A 403 -0.06 29.40 -13.91
C THR A 403 -1.45 30.00 -13.67
N PHE A 404 -1.49 31.18 -13.04
CA PHE A 404 -2.73 31.93 -12.83
C PHE A 404 -3.54 32.11 -14.15
N PRO A 405 -4.89 32.17 -14.09
CA PRO A 405 -5.77 31.74 -15.17
C PRO A 405 -6.16 32.90 -16.08
N GLU A 406 -5.30 33.29 -17.03
CA GLU A 406 -5.78 33.95 -18.26
C GLU A 406 -5.91 32.97 -19.43
N ALA A 407 -5.23 31.83 -19.35
CA ALA A 407 -5.36 30.72 -20.28
C ALA A 407 -5.59 29.42 -19.49
N SER A 408 -6.85 29.14 -19.15
CA SER A 408 -7.20 27.82 -18.59
C SER A 408 -6.80 26.74 -19.60
N PRO A 409 -6.00 25.72 -19.24
CA PRO A 409 -5.87 24.56 -20.11
C PRO A 409 -7.25 23.93 -20.28
N LEU A 410 -7.60 23.65 -21.54
CA LEU A 410 -8.90 23.07 -21.95
C LEU A 410 -9.15 21.66 -21.39
N ARG A 411 -8.24 21.09 -20.58
CA ARG A 411 -8.31 19.74 -20.04
C ARG A 411 -7.76 19.70 -18.61
N PRO A 412 -8.41 18.94 -17.71
CA PRO A 412 -7.92 18.75 -16.35
C PRO A 412 -6.67 17.87 -16.38
N ASP A 413 -5.68 18.20 -15.56
CA ASP A 413 -4.51 17.35 -15.37
C ASP A 413 -4.72 16.32 -14.24
N VAL A 414 -5.76 16.44 -13.40
CA VAL A 414 -6.04 15.45 -12.33
C VAL A 414 -7.01 14.37 -12.82
N VAL A 415 -6.64 13.09 -12.64
CA VAL A 415 -7.41 11.94 -13.11
C VAL A 415 -8.16 11.20 -12.01
N ASP A 416 -7.60 11.14 -10.79
CA ASP A 416 -8.17 10.39 -9.66
C ASP A 416 -7.75 11.02 -8.31
N PHE A 417 -8.44 10.67 -7.24
CA PHE A 417 -8.05 11.03 -5.87
C PHE A 417 -8.34 9.90 -4.88
N ALA A 418 -7.57 9.86 -3.80
CA ALA A 418 -7.78 8.92 -2.71
C ALA A 418 -7.49 9.59 -1.36
N PHE A 419 -8.27 9.25 -0.33
CA PHE A 419 -7.95 9.65 1.04
C PHE A 419 -6.73 8.88 1.54
N ALA A 420 -5.87 9.55 2.29
CA ALA A 420 -4.76 8.89 2.96
C ALA A 420 -5.27 8.02 4.12
N PRO A 421 -4.44 7.12 4.66
CA PRO A 421 -4.84 6.23 5.74
C PRO A 421 -5.25 7.03 7.00
N LYS A 422 -6.18 6.49 7.82
CA LYS A 422 -6.74 7.18 9.00
C LYS A 422 -5.78 7.22 10.21
N ASN A 423 -4.48 7.38 9.99
CA ASN A 423 -3.47 7.53 11.02
C ASN A 423 -2.84 8.93 10.97
N ALA A 424 -2.39 9.43 12.13
CA ALA A 424 -1.65 10.68 12.28
C ALA A 424 -2.19 11.83 11.39
N TRP A 425 -1.35 12.47 10.57
CA TRP A 425 -1.78 13.56 9.66
C TRP A 425 -2.44 13.02 8.38
N GLY A 426 -2.24 11.74 8.06
CA GLY A 426 -2.96 11.01 6.99
C GLY A 426 -4.49 11.11 7.14
N ALA A 427 -5.01 11.13 8.37
CA ALA A 427 -6.45 11.29 8.64
C ALA A 427 -7.08 12.59 8.08
N PHE A 428 -6.25 13.55 7.66
CA PHE A 428 -6.64 14.83 7.06
C PHE A 428 -6.02 15.05 5.68
N THR A 429 -5.43 14.02 5.06
CA THR A 429 -4.71 14.16 3.80
C THR A 429 -5.51 13.56 2.64
N VAL A 430 -5.56 14.27 1.52
CA VAL A 430 -6.10 13.78 0.24
C VAL A 430 -4.99 13.77 -0.80
N TYR A 431 -4.78 12.64 -1.46
CA TYR A 431 -3.85 12.50 -2.58
C TYR A 431 -4.58 12.68 -3.91
N PHE A 432 -3.95 13.38 -4.85
CA PHE A 432 -4.44 13.63 -6.20
C PHE A 432 -3.45 13.06 -7.21
N LEU A 433 -3.93 12.26 -8.15
CA LEU A 433 -3.13 11.70 -9.24
C LEU A 433 -3.26 12.59 -10.47
N ALA A 434 -2.13 13.11 -10.93
CA ALA A 434 -2.02 13.82 -12.19
C ALA A 434 -1.94 12.84 -13.36
N LYS A 435 -2.34 13.31 -14.55
CA LYS A 435 -2.30 12.59 -15.81
C LYS A 435 -0.86 12.23 -16.22
N SER A 436 0.10 13.09 -15.87
CA SER A 436 1.55 12.85 -16.00
C SER A 436 2.03 11.65 -15.17
N GLY A 437 1.22 11.18 -14.23
CA GLY A 437 1.60 10.21 -13.22
C GLY A 437 2.02 10.83 -11.91
N ASP A 438 2.26 12.14 -11.82
CA ASP A 438 2.68 12.82 -10.59
C ASP A 438 1.60 12.82 -9.52
N VAL A 439 2.00 12.74 -8.26
CA VAL A 439 1.06 12.75 -7.13
C VAL A 439 1.19 14.05 -6.37
N HIS A 440 0.06 14.68 -6.10
CA HIS A 440 -0.05 15.88 -5.28
C HIS A 440 -0.87 15.54 -4.03
N ALA A 441 -0.80 16.40 -3.01
CA ALA A 441 -1.51 16.20 -1.75
C ALA A 441 -2.09 17.50 -1.23
N MET A 442 -3.23 17.42 -0.53
CA MET A 442 -3.74 18.51 0.30
C MET A 442 -3.86 18.03 1.73
N CYS A 443 -3.29 18.78 2.66
CA CYS A 443 -3.36 18.54 4.09
C CYS A 443 -3.35 19.90 4.80
N PRO A 444 -4.30 20.21 5.71
CA PRO A 444 -5.36 19.35 6.21
C PRO A 444 -6.73 19.61 5.51
N VAL A 445 -7.44 18.54 5.16
CA VAL A 445 -8.78 18.56 4.55
C VAL A 445 -9.78 17.90 5.51
N VAL A 446 -10.54 18.71 6.26
CA VAL A 446 -11.48 18.22 7.29
C VAL A 446 -12.91 18.74 7.08
N PRO A 447 -13.92 17.89 6.87
CA PRO A 447 -15.31 18.33 6.80
C PRO A 447 -15.83 18.86 8.13
N ARG A 448 -16.86 19.72 8.06
CA ARG A 448 -17.57 20.13 9.27
C ARG A 448 -18.29 18.93 9.87
N GLY A 449 -18.21 18.77 11.19
CA GLY A 449 -18.93 17.68 11.87
C GLY A 449 -18.25 16.31 11.79
N ALA A 450 -17.12 16.19 11.07
CA ALA A 450 -16.30 14.98 11.04
C ALA A 450 -15.83 14.60 12.46
N LYS A 451 -15.81 13.30 12.77
CA LYS A 451 -15.48 12.80 14.12
C LYS A 451 -14.15 12.05 14.13
N TYR A 452 -13.29 12.39 15.09
CA TYR A 452 -11.96 11.82 15.21
C TYR A 452 -11.66 11.33 16.63
N PRO A 453 -10.92 10.22 16.80
CA PRO A 453 -10.51 9.76 18.13
C PRO A 453 -9.60 10.78 18.82
N ARG A 454 -9.90 11.12 20.07
CA ARG A 454 -9.10 12.05 20.89
C ARG A 454 -7.65 11.56 21.05
N VAL A 455 -7.46 10.25 21.19
CA VAL A 455 -6.13 9.64 21.35
C VAL A 455 -5.25 9.97 20.14
N MET A 456 -5.75 9.71 18.93
CA MET A 456 -5.06 10.03 17.69
C MET A 456 -4.72 11.53 17.57
N LEU A 457 -5.65 12.42 17.93
CA LEU A 457 -5.40 13.88 17.89
C LEU A 457 -4.30 14.32 18.86
N LYS A 458 -4.21 13.72 20.06
CA LYS A 458 -3.18 14.05 21.04
C LYS A 458 -1.80 13.49 20.68
N THR A 459 -1.75 12.41 19.89
CA THR A 459 -0.50 11.80 19.43
C THR A 459 0.05 12.44 18.15
N LEU A 460 -0.63 13.45 17.58
CA LEU A 460 -0.13 14.18 16.42
C LEU A 460 1.19 14.86 16.76
N LYS A 461 2.22 14.58 15.95
CA LYS A 461 3.52 15.25 16.05
C LYS A 461 3.36 16.66 15.52
N VAL A 462 3.15 17.66 16.37
CA VAL A 462 3.05 19.08 15.98
C VAL A 462 4.44 19.72 16.00
N LYS A 463 4.88 20.29 14.88
CA LYS A 463 6.19 20.92 14.69
C LYS A 463 6.12 22.44 14.56
N THR A 464 5.09 22.97 13.90
CA THR A 464 4.95 24.41 13.64
C THR A 464 3.82 25.02 14.46
N GLU A 465 3.95 26.32 14.76
CA GLU A 465 2.89 27.07 15.46
C GLU A 465 1.58 27.09 14.66
N LYS A 466 1.66 27.14 13.32
CA LYS A 466 0.49 27.07 12.42
C LYS A 466 -0.28 25.75 12.58
N GLU A 467 0.42 24.62 12.71
CA GLU A 467 -0.20 23.31 12.98
C GLU A 467 -0.92 23.30 14.34
N ALA A 468 -0.31 23.89 15.38
CA ALA A 468 -0.89 23.98 16.71
C ALA A 468 -2.14 24.88 16.75
N GLU A 469 -2.05 26.04 16.11
CA GLU A 469 -3.15 27.01 15.95
C GLU A 469 -4.34 26.31 15.28
N TRP A 470 -4.12 25.69 14.12
CA TRP A 470 -5.16 24.97 13.38
C TRP A 470 -5.82 23.85 14.20
N LEU A 471 -5.01 23.05 14.92
CA LEU A 471 -5.52 21.95 15.73
C LEU A 471 -6.43 22.47 16.86
N SER A 472 -6.04 23.56 17.51
CA SER A 472 -6.82 24.19 18.58
C SER A 472 -8.11 24.86 18.09
N GLU A 473 -8.08 25.47 16.89
CA GLU A 473 -9.26 26.07 16.28
C GLU A 473 -10.26 25.01 15.80
N THR A 474 -9.77 23.95 15.16
CA THR A 474 -10.61 22.89 14.59
C THR A 474 -11.18 21.97 15.69
N PHE A 475 -10.43 21.75 16.77
CA PHE A 475 -10.82 20.89 17.89
C PHE A 475 -10.69 21.63 19.24
N PRO A 476 -11.57 22.60 19.53
CA PRO A 476 -11.49 23.41 20.75
C PRO A 476 -11.62 22.58 22.04
N ASN A 477 -12.29 21.43 21.97
CA ASN A 477 -12.51 20.54 23.11
C ASN A 477 -11.39 19.49 23.28
N LEU A 478 -10.24 19.63 22.62
CA LEU A 478 -9.13 18.65 22.71
C LEU A 478 -8.58 18.49 24.15
N GLY A 479 -8.70 19.53 24.97
CA GLY A 479 -8.34 19.53 26.38
C GLY A 479 -9.29 18.73 27.28
N ASP A 480 -10.53 18.49 26.84
CA ASP A 480 -11.53 17.76 27.64
C ASP A 480 -11.27 16.25 27.60
N ALA A 481 -10.96 15.67 28.76
CA ALA A 481 -10.67 14.25 28.88
C ALA A 481 -11.91 13.35 28.75
N HIS A 482 -13.11 13.88 28.97
CA HIS A 482 -14.36 13.12 29.01
C HIS A 482 -14.93 12.77 27.63
N VAL A 483 -14.44 13.40 26.56
CA VAL A 483 -14.94 13.19 25.20
C VAL A 483 -13.95 12.31 24.41
N PRO A 484 -14.29 11.04 24.11
CA PRO A 484 -13.38 10.13 23.39
C PRO A 484 -13.32 10.42 21.88
N MET A 485 -14.41 10.95 21.30
CA MET A 485 -14.51 11.31 19.88
C MET A 485 -14.80 12.81 19.75
N LEU A 486 -13.88 13.54 19.14
CA LEU A 486 -13.98 14.99 18.97
C LEU A 486 -14.55 15.32 17.60
N THR A 487 -15.47 16.27 17.57
CA THR A 487 -16.11 16.75 16.34
C THR A 487 -15.33 17.94 15.80
N ALA A 488 -15.07 17.96 14.50
CA ALA A 488 -14.35 19.05 13.84
C ALA A 488 -15.24 20.29 13.67
N HIS A 489 -14.74 21.43 14.14
CA HIS A 489 -15.36 22.74 14.02
C HIS A 489 -14.68 23.56 12.92
N VAL A 490 -15.15 23.42 11.69
CA VAL A 490 -14.58 24.11 10.52
C VAL A 490 -15.46 25.31 10.15
N LYS A 491 -14.85 26.48 9.99
CA LYS A 491 -15.51 27.71 9.52
C LYS A 491 -15.73 27.62 8.01
N ARG A 492 -16.84 28.18 7.52
CA ARG A 492 -17.16 28.22 6.07
C ARG A 492 -16.18 29.08 5.28
N GLU A 493 -15.62 30.11 5.90
CA GLU A 493 -14.59 30.96 5.31
C GLU A 493 -13.29 30.81 6.09
N GLU A 494 -12.31 30.16 5.46
CA GLU A 494 -10.95 30.06 5.96
C GLU A 494 -10.20 31.34 5.60
N GLY A 495 -9.64 32.04 6.59
CA GLY A 495 -8.74 33.18 6.33
C GLY A 495 -7.44 32.77 5.63
N ARG A 496 -7.10 31.48 5.69
CA ARG A 496 -5.93 30.84 5.07
C ARG A 496 -6.37 29.51 4.46
N PRO A 497 -6.55 29.42 3.13
CA PRO A 497 -6.95 28.16 2.50
C PRO A 497 -5.81 27.13 2.55
N VAL A 498 -6.15 25.85 2.61
CA VAL A 498 -5.20 24.74 2.48
C VAL A 498 -4.43 24.80 1.15
N ALA A 499 -3.14 24.52 1.17
CA ALA A 499 -2.27 24.50 0.01
C ALA A 499 -2.28 23.15 -0.73
N LEU A 500 -2.05 23.20 -2.04
CA LEU A 500 -1.87 22.03 -2.88
C LEU A 500 -0.37 21.76 -2.93
N GLN A 501 0.04 20.69 -2.29
CA GLN A 501 1.43 20.31 -2.12
C GLN A 501 1.82 19.34 -3.22
N GLY A 502 2.94 19.58 -3.89
CA GLY A 502 3.50 18.66 -4.87
C GLY A 502 4.02 19.35 -6.13
N PRO A 503 4.50 18.58 -7.12
CA PRO A 503 4.48 17.12 -7.14
C PRO A 503 5.35 16.51 -6.03
N LEU A 504 4.86 15.46 -5.37
CA LEU A 504 5.65 14.75 -4.35
C LEU A 504 6.92 14.18 -5.01
N PRO A 505 8.12 14.49 -4.49
CA PRO A 505 9.38 14.03 -5.08
C PRO A 505 9.41 12.51 -5.22
N ARG A 506 10.01 11.99 -6.29
CA ARG A 506 10.13 10.54 -6.55
C ARG A 506 11.60 10.14 -6.64
N THR A 507 11.98 9.02 -6.02
CA THR A 507 13.37 8.52 -6.09
C THR A 507 13.79 8.09 -7.49
N VAL A 508 12.86 7.59 -8.29
CA VAL A 508 13.10 7.26 -9.70
C VAL A 508 12.34 8.27 -10.54
N SER A 509 13.05 9.29 -11.03
CA SER A 509 12.49 10.16 -12.05
C SER A 509 12.38 9.34 -13.34
N LEU A 510 11.15 9.04 -13.77
CA LEU A 510 10.86 8.46 -15.10
C LEU A 510 11.37 9.36 -16.26
N SER A 511 11.95 10.52 -15.95
CA SER A 511 12.62 11.45 -16.88
C SER A 511 13.95 10.94 -17.44
N SER A 512 14.13 9.63 -17.64
CA SER A 512 15.10 9.19 -18.63
C SER A 512 14.66 9.75 -19.99
N LYS A 513 15.56 10.48 -20.68
CA LYS A 513 15.37 11.12 -21.98
C LYS A 513 14.83 10.14 -23.03
N GLY A 514 13.51 9.96 -23.03
CA GLY A 514 12.78 8.97 -23.82
C GLY A 514 11.33 8.88 -23.39
N THR A 515 10.67 10.03 -23.17
CA THR A 515 9.20 10.08 -23.11
C THR A 515 8.67 9.60 -24.45
N THR A 516 8.35 8.30 -24.53
CA THR A 516 7.35 7.83 -25.48
C THR A 516 6.04 8.45 -25.01
N GLU A 517 5.48 9.34 -25.82
CA GLU A 517 4.11 9.84 -25.69
C GLU A 517 3.18 8.63 -25.52
N GLY A 518 2.67 8.33 -24.31
CA GLY A 518 1.73 7.21 -24.18
C GLY A 518 1.32 6.66 -22.81
N ASP A 519 2.01 6.93 -21.70
CA ASP A 519 1.71 6.25 -20.41
C ASP A 519 0.99 7.15 -19.40
N ASP A 520 -0.12 7.75 -19.84
CA ASP A 520 -1.01 8.55 -19.00
C ASP A 520 -1.54 7.71 -17.82
N ALA A 521 -1.58 8.32 -16.63
CA ALA A 521 -2.08 7.67 -15.42
C ALA A 521 -3.61 7.53 -15.43
N LEU A 522 -4.11 6.46 -14.80
CA LEU A 522 -5.52 6.04 -14.87
C LEU A 522 -6.22 6.02 -13.52
N SER A 523 -5.60 5.44 -12.49
CA SER A 523 -6.23 5.26 -11.18
C SER A 523 -5.22 5.18 -10.05
N LEU A 524 -5.67 5.54 -8.84
CA LEU A 524 -4.89 5.60 -7.62
C LEU A 524 -5.54 4.74 -6.52
N ALA A 525 -4.74 3.93 -5.82
CA ALA A 525 -5.17 3.26 -4.59
C ALA A 525 -4.14 3.44 -3.48
N VAL A 526 -4.62 3.68 -2.26
CA VAL A 526 -3.79 3.83 -1.06
C VAL A 526 -4.12 2.69 -0.11
N SER A 527 -3.09 2.07 0.47
CA SER A 527 -3.24 0.95 1.38
C SER A 527 -3.83 1.43 2.73
N PRO A 528 -4.37 0.52 3.55
CA PRO A 528 -4.48 0.75 4.98
C PRO A 528 -3.12 1.15 5.60
N PRO A 529 -3.11 1.75 6.80
CA PRO A 529 -1.88 2.22 7.44
C PRO A 529 -0.93 1.04 7.74
N LEU A 530 0.38 1.27 7.63
CA LEU A 530 1.40 0.31 8.07
C LEU A 530 1.33 0.16 9.59
N TYR A 531 1.56 -1.05 10.10
CA TYR A 531 1.68 -1.28 11.54
C TYR A 531 2.91 -0.56 12.08
N ASN A 532 2.79 0.02 13.28
CA ASN A 532 3.90 0.56 14.07
C ASN A 532 4.72 1.73 13.48
N VAL A 533 4.34 2.28 12.32
CA VAL A 533 4.94 3.51 11.78
C VAL A 533 4.07 4.73 12.12
N ASP A 534 4.67 5.71 12.79
CA ASP A 534 4.07 7.01 13.08
C ASP A 534 3.95 7.87 11.79
N GLY A 535 3.02 7.47 10.91
CA GLY A 535 2.74 8.11 9.63
C GLY A 535 3.34 7.36 8.44
N GLY A 536 2.73 7.48 7.26
CA GLY A 536 3.11 6.78 6.04
C GLY A 536 2.17 5.63 5.65
N GLY A 537 2.44 5.02 4.50
CA GLY A 537 1.59 4.02 3.87
C GLY A 537 2.17 3.50 2.56
N THR A 538 1.45 2.62 1.86
CA THR A 538 1.78 2.19 0.50
C THR A 538 0.73 2.71 -0.48
N MET A 539 1.16 3.02 -1.69
CA MET A 539 0.31 3.59 -2.74
C MET A 539 0.58 2.87 -4.05
N ALA A 540 -0.47 2.58 -4.82
CA ALA A 540 -0.37 2.03 -6.16
C ALA A 540 -0.93 3.03 -7.17
N THR A 541 -0.16 3.34 -8.21
CA THR A 541 -0.60 4.15 -9.35
C THR A 541 -0.68 3.27 -10.59
N LEU A 542 -1.87 3.18 -11.18
CA LEU A 542 -2.15 2.41 -12.39
C LEU A 542 -1.99 3.29 -13.63
N HIS A 543 -1.20 2.81 -14.58
CA HIS A 543 -1.05 3.36 -15.92
C HIS A 543 -1.58 2.36 -16.95
N ALA A 544 -1.65 2.77 -18.22
CA ALA A 544 -2.21 1.92 -19.27
C ALA A 544 -1.43 0.61 -19.46
N SER A 545 -0.13 0.58 -19.16
CA SER A 545 0.73 -0.59 -19.42
C SER A 545 1.45 -1.14 -18.19
N ALA A 546 1.43 -0.40 -17.07
CA ALA A 546 2.17 -0.74 -15.87
C ALA A 546 1.46 -0.27 -14.60
N VAL A 547 1.84 -0.88 -13.48
CA VAL A 547 1.48 -0.44 -12.13
C VAL A 547 2.77 -0.11 -11.41
N HIS A 548 2.82 1.08 -10.80
CA HIS A 548 3.91 1.46 -9.92
C HIS A 548 3.43 1.38 -8.47
N VAL A 549 4.24 0.73 -7.63
CA VAL A 549 3.99 0.60 -6.20
C VAL A 549 4.99 1.47 -5.45
N HIS A 550 4.47 2.39 -4.66
CA HIS A 550 5.23 3.41 -3.94
C HIS A 550 5.06 3.24 -2.44
N VAL A 551 6.13 3.41 -1.68
CA VAL A 551 6.09 3.57 -0.23
C VAL A 551 6.15 5.06 0.11
N ILE A 552 5.24 5.48 0.98
CA ILE A 552 5.18 6.83 1.57
C ILE A 552 5.84 6.72 2.95
N PRO A 553 7.07 7.22 3.13
CA PRO A 553 7.83 6.99 4.37
C PRO A 553 7.31 7.80 5.56
N CYS A 554 6.60 8.91 5.31
CA CYS A 554 6.02 9.75 6.35
C CYS A 554 4.82 10.55 5.82
N ASP A 555 3.97 11.01 6.73
CA ASP A 555 2.78 11.78 6.37
C ASP A 555 3.11 13.14 5.74
N VAL A 556 2.25 13.57 4.81
CA VAL A 556 2.23 14.94 4.32
C VAL A 556 1.80 15.87 5.45
N ARG A 557 2.55 16.95 5.63
CA ARG A 557 2.30 17.92 6.69
C ARG A 557 1.26 18.97 6.30
N PRO A 558 0.55 19.55 7.27
CA PRO A 558 -0.35 20.68 7.02
C PRO A 558 0.36 21.85 6.35
N SER A 559 -0.23 22.38 5.28
CA SER A 559 0.24 23.59 4.60
C SER A 559 -0.94 24.45 4.14
N TRP A 560 -0.73 25.77 4.11
CA TRP A 560 -1.74 26.77 3.77
C TRP A 560 -1.14 27.83 2.85
N CYS A 561 -1.94 28.33 1.90
CA CYS A 561 -1.55 29.43 1.02
C CYS A 561 -1.78 30.79 1.70
N ASP A 562 -1.01 31.79 1.27
CA ASP A 562 -1.20 33.17 1.72
C ASP A 562 -2.41 33.82 1.03
N GLY A 563 -3.55 33.75 1.71
CA GLY A 563 -4.79 34.45 1.35
C GLY A 563 -5.65 33.72 0.30
N PRO A 564 -6.98 33.92 0.32
CA PRO A 564 -7.87 33.26 -0.64
C PRO A 564 -7.90 34.01 -1.98
N HIS A 565 -7.33 33.42 -3.03
CA HIS A 565 -7.61 33.82 -4.40
C HIS A 565 -8.96 33.23 -4.83
N LYS A 566 -10.07 33.89 -4.47
CA LYS A 566 -11.41 33.49 -4.92
C LYS A 566 -11.74 34.09 -6.29
N ASN A 567 -12.31 33.32 -7.20
CA ASN A 567 -12.93 33.90 -8.42
C ASN A 567 -14.36 34.40 -8.16
N MET A 568 -14.96 35.03 -9.17
CA MET A 568 -16.37 35.47 -9.14
C MET A 568 -17.38 34.33 -8.94
N ARG A 569 -17.00 33.07 -9.17
CA ARG A 569 -17.81 31.88 -8.88
C ARG A 569 -17.61 31.34 -7.46
N GLY A 570 -16.79 31.99 -6.64
CA GLY A 570 -16.51 31.61 -5.26
C GLY A 570 -15.51 30.46 -5.10
N TYR A 571 -14.86 29.99 -6.17
CA TYR A 571 -13.85 28.92 -6.09
C TYR A 571 -12.58 29.45 -5.45
N THR A 572 -12.07 28.74 -4.45
CA THR A 572 -10.73 28.97 -3.92
C THR A 572 -9.71 28.35 -4.87
N TYR A 573 -8.84 29.15 -5.46
CA TYR A 573 -7.73 28.62 -6.26
C TYR A 573 -6.64 28.11 -5.33
N VAL A 574 -6.16 26.90 -5.63
CA VAL A 574 -5.04 26.30 -4.92
C VAL A 574 -4.02 25.88 -5.96
N MET A 575 -2.83 26.45 -5.85
CA MET A 575 -1.73 26.20 -6.76
C MET A 575 -0.73 25.25 -6.11
N SER A 576 -0.11 24.41 -6.92
CA SER A 576 1.15 23.76 -6.56
C SER A 576 2.20 24.85 -6.31
N ASP A 577 2.75 24.91 -5.09
CA ASP A 577 3.89 25.76 -4.74
C ASP A 577 5.18 25.20 -5.39
N SER A 578 5.27 25.22 -6.72
CA SER A 578 6.44 24.71 -7.45
C SER A 578 7.64 25.67 -7.41
N PHE A 579 7.49 26.88 -6.86
CA PHE A 579 8.49 27.96 -6.94
C PHE A 579 8.86 28.64 -5.61
N SER A 580 8.29 28.23 -4.48
CA SER A 580 8.66 28.76 -3.15
C SER A 580 9.29 27.63 -2.32
N SER A 581 10.32 27.95 -1.54
CA SER A 581 11.08 27.02 -0.68
C SER A 581 10.22 25.89 -0.12
N ALA A 582 10.22 24.74 -0.81
CA ALA A 582 9.24 23.69 -0.51
C ALA A 582 9.48 23.17 0.92
N PRO A 583 8.44 23.05 1.77
CA PRO A 583 8.57 22.32 3.04
C PRO A 583 9.06 20.89 2.76
N ASP A 584 9.62 20.21 3.78
CA ASP A 584 10.04 18.80 3.73
C ASP A 584 8.89 17.87 3.26
N LEU A 585 8.64 17.80 1.95
CA LEU A 585 7.63 16.91 1.37
C LEU A 585 8.15 15.47 1.41
N PRO A 586 7.30 14.49 1.76
CA PRO A 586 7.70 13.09 1.73
C PRO A 586 8.08 12.69 0.30
N THR A 587 9.27 12.10 0.16
CA THR A 587 9.69 11.51 -1.12
C THR A 587 8.98 10.16 -1.29
N LEU A 588 8.25 10.01 -2.39
CA LEU A 588 7.65 8.74 -2.80
C LEU A 588 8.74 7.78 -3.26
N LEU A 589 8.87 6.66 -2.55
CA LEU A 589 9.83 5.61 -2.85
C LEU A 589 9.17 4.60 -3.79
N THR A 590 9.44 4.66 -5.09
CA THR A 590 8.96 3.63 -6.02
C THR A 590 9.75 2.34 -5.78
N VAL A 591 9.10 1.35 -5.16
CA VAL A 591 9.72 0.05 -4.84
C VAL A 591 9.66 -0.86 -6.06
N ASP A 592 8.51 -0.91 -6.74
CA ASP A 592 8.29 -1.79 -7.89
C ASP A 592 7.58 -1.12 -9.04
N THR A 593 7.90 -1.57 -10.25
CA THR A 593 7.19 -1.24 -11.49
C THR A 593 6.84 -2.53 -12.21
N ILE A 594 5.56 -2.89 -12.16
CA ILE A 594 5.03 -4.15 -12.66
C ILE A 594 4.38 -3.90 -14.01
N ARG A 595 4.95 -4.47 -15.08
CA ARG A 595 4.39 -4.37 -16.43
C ARG A 595 3.25 -5.38 -16.60
N LEU A 596 2.10 -4.89 -17.07
CA LEU A 596 0.88 -5.70 -17.23
C LEU A 596 0.79 -6.41 -18.59
N SER A 597 1.58 -5.99 -19.58
CA SER A 597 1.77 -6.71 -20.85
C SER A 597 3.24 -7.01 -21.09
N ALA A 598 3.51 -8.18 -21.68
CA ALA A 598 4.83 -8.60 -22.12
C ALA A 598 5.31 -7.88 -23.38
N VAL A 599 4.40 -7.22 -24.14
CA VAL A 599 4.72 -6.50 -25.38
C VAL A 599 4.60 -4.98 -25.12
N PRO A 600 5.71 -4.22 -25.22
CA PRO A 600 5.66 -2.77 -25.11
C PRO A 600 4.69 -2.15 -26.13
N GLY A 601 3.73 -1.35 -25.68
CA GLY A 601 2.79 -0.60 -26.53
C GLY A 601 1.52 -1.35 -26.99
N GLU A 602 1.29 -2.58 -26.53
CA GLU A 602 0.07 -3.33 -26.89
C GLU A 602 -1.19 -2.67 -26.30
N GLN A 603 -1.09 -2.23 -25.04
CA GLN A 603 -2.06 -1.43 -24.33
C GLN A 603 -1.67 0.05 -24.44
N SER A 604 -2.47 0.82 -25.18
CA SER A 604 -2.39 2.28 -25.27
C SER A 604 -3.61 2.84 -24.57
N LEU A 605 -3.48 4.02 -23.94
CA LEU A 605 -4.60 4.71 -23.26
C LEU A 605 -5.88 4.75 -24.11
N ALA A 606 -5.75 4.96 -25.43
CA ALA A 606 -6.89 5.01 -26.35
C ALA A 606 -7.69 3.69 -26.44
N LYS A 607 -7.10 2.56 -26.03
CA LYS A 607 -7.74 1.24 -26.01
C LYS A 607 -8.27 0.86 -24.63
N VAL A 608 -7.98 1.65 -23.59
CA VAL A 608 -8.44 1.38 -22.23
C VAL A 608 -9.89 1.87 -22.10
N LYS A 609 -10.80 0.92 -21.87
CA LYS A 609 -12.24 1.12 -21.64
C LYS A 609 -12.63 0.90 -20.18
N PHE A 610 -11.78 0.28 -19.38
CA PHE A 610 -11.97 0.13 -17.95
C PHE A 610 -10.61 -0.04 -17.28
N ALA A 611 -10.39 0.62 -16.16
CA ALA A 611 -9.18 0.46 -15.36
C ALA A 611 -9.51 0.70 -13.90
N ASP A 612 -9.03 -0.17 -13.02
CA ASP A 612 -9.20 -0.03 -11.59
C ASP A 612 -8.04 -0.69 -10.85
N VAL A 613 -7.64 -0.09 -9.74
CA VAL A 613 -6.65 -0.64 -8.82
C VAL A 613 -7.22 -0.59 -7.41
N SER A 614 -7.12 -1.71 -6.68
CA SER A 614 -7.70 -1.83 -5.35
C SER A 614 -6.90 -2.79 -4.49
N TRP A 615 -6.76 -2.49 -3.22
CA TRP A 615 -6.16 -3.40 -2.23
C TRP A 615 -7.13 -4.53 -1.87
N ASP A 616 -6.59 -5.70 -1.54
CA ASP A 616 -7.38 -6.83 -1.02
C ASP A 616 -7.79 -6.54 0.43
N PRO A 617 -9.11 -6.46 0.75
CA PRO A 617 -9.56 -6.26 2.12
C PRO A 617 -9.18 -7.40 3.09
N ALA A 618 -8.97 -8.62 2.59
CA ALA A 618 -8.58 -9.77 3.40
C ALA A 618 -7.05 -9.88 3.59
N LEU A 619 -6.26 -9.34 2.65
CA LEU A 619 -4.80 -9.50 2.65
C LEU A 619 -4.09 -8.20 2.27
N ARG A 620 -3.51 -7.52 3.27
CA ARG A 620 -2.91 -6.19 3.11
C ARG A 620 -1.81 -6.11 2.05
N GLU A 621 -1.07 -7.18 1.83
CA GLU A 621 0.07 -7.21 0.89
C GLU A 621 -0.37 -7.53 -0.55
N ARG A 622 -1.67 -7.67 -0.81
CA ARG A 622 -2.19 -7.98 -2.15
C ARG A 622 -2.91 -6.79 -2.77
N ILE A 623 -2.59 -6.55 -4.03
CA ILE A 623 -3.24 -5.57 -4.90
C ILE A 623 -3.92 -6.30 -6.04
N PHE A 624 -5.16 -5.93 -6.34
CA PHE A 624 -5.83 -6.30 -7.57
C PHE A 624 -5.75 -5.18 -8.59
N VAL A 625 -5.38 -5.55 -9.81
CA VAL A 625 -5.27 -4.62 -10.93
C VAL A 625 -6.15 -5.12 -12.06
N CYS A 626 -7.05 -4.26 -12.51
CA CYS A 626 -7.92 -4.53 -13.63
C CYS A 626 -7.64 -3.55 -14.77
N VAL A 627 -7.42 -4.07 -15.97
CA VAL A 627 -7.38 -3.28 -17.20
C VAL A 627 -8.22 -3.98 -18.26
N ASN A 628 -9.26 -3.32 -18.75
CA ASN A 628 -10.25 -3.85 -19.66
C ASN A 628 -10.91 -5.12 -19.14
N GLY A 629 -10.61 -6.28 -19.71
CA GLY A 629 -11.11 -7.60 -19.29
C GLY A 629 -10.06 -8.44 -18.58
N ASN A 630 -8.91 -7.86 -18.21
CA ASN A 630 -7.80 -8.56 -17.60
C ASN A 630 -7.70 -8.19 -16.13
N VAL A 631 -7.67 -9.21 -15.26
CA VAL A 631 -7.52 -9.02 -13.81
C VAL A 631 -6.24 -9.73 -13.35
N HIS A 632 -5.37 -8.98 -12.68
CA HIS A 632 -4.14 -9.48 -12.06
C HIS A 632 -4.26 -9.38 -10.54
N SER A 633 -3.81 -10.44 -9.85
CA SER A 633 -3.55 -10.46 -8.42
C SER A 633 -2.04 -10.32 -8.22
N ILE A 634 -1.62 -9.25 -7.54
CA ILE A 634 -0.23 -8.93 -7.26
C ILE A 634 0.00 -9.04 -5.76
N VAL A 635 0.88 -9.94 -5.33
CA VAL A 635 1.26 -10.09 -3.91
C VAL A 635 2.64 -9.45 -3.71
N LEU A 636 2.70 -8.44 -2.86
CA LEU A 636 3.90 -7.70 -2.49
C LEU A 636 4.68 -8.46 -1.41
N THR A 637 5.40 -9.50 -1.82
CA THR A 637 6.15 -10.37 -0.92
C THR A 637 7.19 -9.65 -0.05
N TRP A 638 7.65 -8.47 -0.48
CA TRP A 638 8.60 -7.65 0.29
C TRP A 638 7.93 -6.81 1.38
N LEU A 639 6.62 -6.57 1.32
CA LEU A 639 5.95 -5.66 2.25
C LEU A 639 5.99 -6.18 3.70
N PRO A 640 5.78 -7.49 3.99
CA PRO A 640 5.99 -8.05 5.33
C PRO A 640 7.44 -7.96 5.80
N THR A 641 8.41 -8.22 4.92
CA THR A 641 9.84 -8.11 5.24
C THR A 641 10.22 -6.68 5.60
N LEU A 642 9.68 -5.70 4.86
CA LEU A 642 9.92 -4.28 5.11
C LEU A 642 9.32 -3.85 6.46
N GLU A 643 8.11 -4.28 6.80
CA GLU A 643 7.51 -3.98 8.10
C GLU A 643 8.28 -4.60 9.27
N ALA A 644 8.68 -5.87 9.16
CA ALA A 644 9.50 -6.51 10.17
C ALA A 644 10.84 -5.78 10.35
N ALA A 645 11.49 -5.37 9.25
CA ALA A 645 12.72 -4.60 9.31
C ALA A 645 12.54 -3.22 9.97
N ILE A 646 11.39 -2.57 9.79
CA ILE A 646 11.10 -1.29 10.46
C ILE A 646 10.92 -1.49 11.97
N GLU A 647 10.34 -2.60 12.41
CA GLU A 647 10.24 -2.96 13.83
C GLU A 647 11.62 -3.28 14.44
N ASP A 648 12.47 -3.99 13.69
CA ASP A 648 13.79 -4.44 14.15
C ASP A 648 14.89 -3.37 14.04
N ALA A 649 14.71 -2.32 13.22
CA ALA A 649 15.66 -1.20 13.05
C ALA A 649 15.89 -0.37 14.33
N VAL A 650 15.22 -0.72 15.44
CA VAL A 650 15.48 -0.20 16.78
C VAL A 650 16.75 -0.81 17.41
N ASP A 651 17.27 -1.94 16.89
CA ASP A 651 18.49 -2.59 17.36
C ASP A 651 19.72 -2.32 16.45
N GLU A 652 20.75 -1.65 16.99
CA GLU A 652 21.97 -1.24 16.26
C GLU A 652 22.88 -2.40 15.78
N ASN A 653 22.51 -3.67 16.04
CA ASN A 653 23.34 -4.85 15.75
C ASN A 653 22.81 -5.71 14.59
N HIS A 654 21.83 -5.25 13.81
CA HIS A 654 21.29 -6.05 12.72
C HIS A 654 22.25 -6.11 11.52
N PRO A 655 22.52 -7.29 10.93
CA PRO A 655 23.27 -7.41 9.68
C PRO A 655 22.56 -6.67 8.55
N ASP A 656 23.34 -6.21 7.55
CA ASP A 656 22.81 -5.52 6.36
C ASP A 656 21.60 -6.28 5.77
N PRO A 657 20.51 -5.59 5.40
CA PRO A 657 19.29 -6.26 4.95
C PRO A 657 19.55 -7.05 3.66
N GLU A 658 19.07 -8.31 3.64
CA GLU A 658 19.06 -9.13 2.43
C GLU A 658 18.21 -8.47 1.33
N ALA A 659 18.47 -8.83 0.07
CA ALA A 659 17.72 -8.30 -1.07
C ALA A 659 16.20 -8.56 -0.91
N LEU A 660 15.39 -7.53 -1.13
CA LEU A 660 13.93 -7.63 -1.00
C LEU A 660 13.35 -8.67 -1.99
N PRO A 661 12.40 -9.52 -1.56
CA PRO A 661 11.82 -10.53 -2.43
C PRO A 661 10.91 -9.92 -3.50
N MET A 662 11.00 -10.44 -4.73
CA MET A 662 10.26 -9.95 -5.89
C MET A 662 8.74 -10.19 -5.77
N PRO A 663 7.90 -9.21 -6.15
CA PRO A 663 6.45 -9.35 -6.08
C PRO A 663 5.96 -10.46 -7.01
N GLN A 664 4.85 -11.10 -6.61
CA GLN A 664 4.27 -12.21 -7.35
C GLN A 664 3.03 -11.76 -8.11
N VAL A 665 3.03 -12.00 -9.42
CA VAL A 665 1.95 -11.57 -10.31
C VAL A 665 1.23 -12.79 -10.86
N THR A 666 -0.08 -12.88 -10.60
CA THR A 666 -0.95 -13.96 -11.10
C THR A 666 -2.09 -13.35 -11.91
N ALA A 667 -2.23 -13.77 -13.18
CA ALA A 667 -3.41 -13.41 -13.98
C ALA A 667 -4.60 -14.28 -13.55
N LEU A 668 -5.66 -13.65 -13.02
CA LEU A 668 -6.89 -14.32 -12.60
C LEU A 668 -7.83 -14.57 -13.78
N CYS A 669 -7.89 -13.64 -14.73
CA CYS A 669 -8.66 -13.81 -15.96
C CYS A 669 -8.19 -12.89 -17.09
N ASP A 670 -8.55 -13.28 -18.32
CA ASP A 670 -8.33 -12.54 -19.57
C ASP A 670 -9.59 -12.69 -20.43
N TYR A 671 -10.37 -11.61 -20.54
CA TYR A 671 -11.56 -11.55 -21.39
C TYR A 671 -11.43 -10.46 -22.45
N ALA A 672 -11.95 -10.74 -23.64
CA ALA A 672 -12.03 -9.76 -24.72
C ALA A 672 -13.03 -8.62 -24.44
N ILE A 673 -14.06 -8.87 -23.63
CA ILE A 673 -15.07 -7.89 -23.25
C ILE A 673 -14.59 -7.17 -21.97
N PRO A 674 -14.59 -5.83 -21.93
CA PRO A 674 -14.19 -5.09 -20.75
C PRO A 674 -15.16 -5.25 -19.58
N PHE A 675 -14.64 -5.05 -18.37
CA PHE A 675 -15.45 -4.96 -17.16
C PHE A 675 -16.15 -3.60 -17.04
N ALA A 676 -17.29 -3.60 -16.34
CA ALA A 676 -18.04 -2.42 -15.93
C ALA A 676 -17.77 -2.05 -14.47
N GLY A 677 -17.43 -3.05 -13.65
CA GLY A 677 -17.08 -2.89 -12.25
C GLY A 677 -16.35 -4.10 -11.71
N ILE A 678 -15.41 -3.85 -10.81
CA ILE A 678 -14.70 -4.87 -10.04
C ILE A 678 -14.73 -4.45 -8.57
N ARG A 679 -14.86 -5.41 -7.67
CA ARG A 679 -14.78 -5.16 -6.23
C ARG A 679 -14.16 -6.36 -5.53
N PRO A 680 -12.95 -6.23 -4.96
CA PRO A 680 -12.45 -7.24 -4.05
C PRO A 680 -13.25 -7.23 -2.76
N LEU A 681 -13.59 -8.41 -2.27
CA LEU A 681 -14.29 -8.66 -1.02
C LEU A 681 -13.38 -9.49 -0.14
N GLY A 682 -13.32 -9.16 1.15
CA GLY A 682 -12.53 -9.90 2.11
C GLY A 682 -13.31 -10.15 3.39
N ASP A 683 -13.20 -11.36 3.92
CA ASP A 683 -13.51 -11.66 5.32
C ASP A 683 -12.16 -11.92 6.00
N PRO A 684 -11.83 -11.30 7.14
CA PRO A 684 -10.61 -11.63 7.90
C PRO A 684 -10.45 -13.13 8.22
N LEU A 685 -11.53 -13.90 8.16
CA LEU A 685 -11.56 -15.33 8.45
C LEU A 685 -11.55 -16.24 7.21
N ALA A 686 -11.70 -15.71 5.99
CA ALA A 686 -11.76 -16.48 4.75
C ALA A 686 -10.83 -15.91 3.67
N GLU A 687 -10.51 -16.70 2.64
CA GLU A 687 -9.75 -16.20 1.50
C GLU A 687 -10.57 -15.12 0.76
N GLY A 688 -9.93 -14.01 0.37
CA GLY A 688 -10.60 -12.92 -0.37
C GLY A 688 -11.19 -13.40 -1.70
N VAL A 689 -12.24 -12.73 -2.19
CA VAL A 689 -12.91 -13.04 -3.47
C VAL A 689 -13.06 -11.76 -4.27
N VAL A 690 -12.81 -11.80 -5.57
CA VAL A 690 -13.03 -10.64 -6.44
C VAL A 690 -14.30 -10.80 -7.24
N VAL A 691 -15.27 -9.91 -7.03
CA VAL A 691 -16.48 -9.82 -7.85
C VAL A 691 -16.15 -9.01 -9.09
N ALA A 692 -16.27 -9.62 -10.27
CA ALA A 692 -16.02 -8.97 -11.55
C ALA A 692 -17.29 -8.97 -12.42
N ILE A 693 -17.76 -7.79 -12.80
CA ILE A 693 -19.00 -7.58 -13.57
C ILE A 693 -18.65 -7.01 -14.93
N ARG A 694 -18.99 -7.72 -16.00
CA ARG A 694 -18.72 -7.33 -17.39
C ARG A 694 -19.77 -6.36 -17.93
N ASN A 695 -19.42 -5.64 -19.00
CA ASN A 695 -20.36 -4.72 -19.67
C ASN A 695 -21.61 -5.41 -20.25
N ASP A 696 -21.54 -6.72 -20.53
CA ASP A 696 -22.70 -7.50 -20.98
C ASP A 696 -23.61 -7.97 -19.82
N GLY A 697 -23.31 -7.55 -18.58
CA GLY A 697 -24.06 -7.94 -17.37
C GLY A 697 -23.67 -9.30 -16.81
N ALA A 698 -22.78 -10.06 -17.46
CA ALA A 698 -22.29 -11.30 -16.88
C ALA A 698 -21.29 -11.01 -15.76
N HIS A 699 -21.41 -11.76 -14.67
CA HIS A 699 -20.55 -11.62 -13.49
C HIS A 699 -19.77 -12.92 -13.22
N ARG A 700 -18.63 -12.79 -12.54
CA ARG A 700 -17.86 -13.92 -12.01
C ARG A 700 -17.27 -13.58 -10.65
N MET A 701 -17.20 -14.61 -9.81
CA MET A 701 -16.41 -14.61 -8.58
C MET A 701 -15.05 -15.21 -8.90
N LEU A 702 -13.99 -14.42 -8.75
CA LEU A 702 -12.61 -14.86 -8.98
C LEU A 702 -11.96 -15.13 -7.62
N ILE A 703 -11.50 -16.36 -7.42
CA ILE A 703 -10.81 -16.75 -6.19
C ILE A 703 -9.30 -16.60 -6.44
N PRO A 704 -8.61 -15.68 -5.75
CA PRO A 704 -7.17 -15.55 -5.81
C PRO A 704 -6.50 -16.75 -5.12
N PRO A 705 -5.30 -17.17 -5.56
CA PRO A 705 -4.60 -18.30 -4.95
C PRO A 705 -4.20 -17.99 -3.49
N PRO A 706 -4.21 -18.99 -2.59
CA PRO A 706 -3.73 -18.84 -1.22
C PRO A 706 -2.22 -18.58 -1.16
N VAL A 707 -1.78 -17.80 -0.17
CA VAL A 707 -0.36 -17.41 0.00
C VAL A 707 0.54 -18.62 0.33
N SER A 708 0.02 -19.63 1.03
CA SER A 708 0.76 -20.84 1.44
C SER A 708 1.21 -21.71 0.27
N VAL A 709 0.36 -21.91 -0.74
CA VAL A 709 0.68 -22.68 -1.96
C VAL A 709 1.82 -22.03 -2.75
N ILE A 710 2.00 -20.72 -2.58
CA ILE A 710 3.02 -19.96 -3.29
C ILE A 710 4.38 -19.98 -2.57
N ALA A 711 4.39 -20.10 -1.23
CA ALA A 711 5.60 -20.31 -0.45
C ALA A 711 6.24 -21.70 -0.71
N GLU A 712 5.42 -22.76 -0.87
CA GLU A 712 5.90 -24.12 -1.11
C GLU A 712 6.54 -24.31 -2.50
N ALA A 713 6.07 -23.58 -3.52
CA ALA A 713 6.64 -23.60 -4.86
C ALA A 713 8.09 -23.08 -4.90
N ASN A 714 8.43 -22.12 -4.03
CA ASN A 714 9.76 -21.52 -3.96
C ASN A 714 10.76 -22.33 -3.14
N SER A 715 10.29 -23.13 -2.16
CA SER A 715 11.18 -24.02 -1.40
C SER A 715 11.76 -25.16 -2.24
N SER A 716 11.20 -25.41 -3.43
CA SER A 716 11.65 -26.45 -4.37
C SER A 716 12.71 -25.98 -5.36
N LEU A 717 13.02 -24.68 -5.42
CA LEU A 717 13.87 -24.08 -6.48
C LEU A 717 15.23 -23.54 -5.99
N LEU A 718 15.53 -23.59 -4.69
CA LEU A 718 16.82 -23.15 -4.16
C LEU A 718 17.59 -24.31 -3.52
N PRO A 719 18.60 -24.88 -4.20
CA PRO A 719 19.59 -25.72 -3.54
C PRO A 719 20.57 -24.79 -2.80
N TYR A 720 20.75 -25.03 -1.50
CA TYR A 720 21.62 -24.28 -0.56
C TYR A 720 21.03 -22.99 0.05
N SER A 721 20.43 -23.12 1.23
CA SER A 721 20.66 -22.16 2.32
C SER A 721 20.76 -22.93 3.64
N PRO A 722 21.82 -22.73 4.46
CA PRO A 722 21.99 -23.43 5.72
C PRO A 722 21.02 -22.88 6.77
N SER A 723 20.43 -23.80 7.51
CA SER A 723 19.55 -23.57 8.65
C SER A 723 20.22 -22.67 9.68
N THR A 724 19.82 -21.40 9.73
CA THR A 724 20.17 -20.51 10.83
C THR A 724 18.93 -20.35 11.70
N SER A 725 19.09 -20.76 12.95
CA SER A 725 18.10 -20.78 14.02
C SER A 725 17.65 -19.36 14.39
N ALA A 726 16.70 -18.81 13.64
CA ALA A 726 15.75 -17.84 14.16
C ALA A 726 14.57 -18.61 14.76
N ILE A 727 14.12 -18.21 15.95
CA ILE A 727 12.94 -18.78 16.61
C ILE A 727 11.72 -18.40 15.79
N ALA A 728 11.45 -19.19 14.75
CA ALA A 728 10.16 -19.24 14.11
C ALA A 728 9.21 -19.91 15.10
N VAL A 729 8.45 -19.10 15.83
CA VAL A 729 7.21 -19.59 16.46
C VAL A 729 6.31 -20.01 15.31
N GLN A 730 6.33 -21.30 14.97
CA GLN A 730 5.38 -21.91 14.06
C GLN A 730 3.96 -21.63 14.59
N PRO A 731 3.09 -20.88 13.88
CA PRO A 731 1.69 -20.73 14.26
C PRO A 731 0.87 -21.95 13.79
N GLN A 732 1.50 -23.11 13.61
CA GLN A 732 0.89 -24.30 13.03
C GLN A 732 0.87 -25.40 14.09
N THR A 733 -0.29 -25.61 14.72
CA THR A 733 -0.80 -26.93 15.18
C THR A 733 -2.06 -26.80 16.05
N LEU A 734 -2.29 -25.68 16.75
CA LEU A 734 -3.47 -25.51 17.60
C LEU A 734 -4.72 -24.98 16.87
N GLU A 735 -4.56 -24.07 15.90
CA GLU A 735 -5.69 -23.51 15.15
C GLU A 735 -6.28 -24.44 14.09
N ALA A 736 -5.44 -25.27 13.44
CA ALA A 736 -5.91 -26.22 12.43
C ALA A 736 -6.75 -27.36 13.04
N GLY A 737 -6.36 -27.83 14.24
CA GLY A 737 -7.10 -28.84 14.99
C GLY A 737 -8.45 -28.31 15.47
N SER A 738 -8.50 -27.08 15.97
CA SER A 738 -9.74 -26.45 16.43
C SER A 738 -10.68 -26.05 15.27
N ARG A 739 -10.15 -25.64 14.11
CA ARG A 739 -10.92 -25.39 12.89
C ARG A 739 -11.51 -26.65 12.27
N SER A 740 -10.74 -27.74 12.20
CA SER A 740 -11.22 -29.03 11.69
C SER A 740 -12.26 -29.67 12.62
N GLU A 741 -12.12 -29.50 13.93
CA GLU A 741 -13.13 -29.94 14.90
C GLU A 741 -14.43 -29.12 14.81
N LEU A 742 -14.36 -27.81 14.58
CA LEU A 742 -15.56 -26.97 14.37
C LEU A 742 -16.26 -27.26 13.05
N GLN A 743 -15.51 -27.59 12.00
CA GLN A 743 -16.04 -28.00 10.71
C GLN A 743 -16.76 -29.35 10.82
N ALA A 744 -16.17 -30.33 11.50
CA ALA A 744 -16.82 -31.60 11.80
C ALA A 744 -18.09 -31.45 12.67
N LEU A 745 -18.14 -30.44 13.55
CA LEU A 745 -19.33 -30.11 14.34
C LEU A 745 -20.43 -29.42 13.51
N SER A 746 -20.07 -28.77 12.40
CA SER A 746 -21.01 -28.06 11.52
C SER A 746 -21.68 -28.98 10.47
N GLU A 747 -21.07 -30.11 10.16
CA GLU A 747 -21.56 -31.06 9.13
C GLU A 747 -22.80 -31.86 9.57
N GLY A 748 -23.05 -31.99 10.88
CA GLY A 748 -24.20 -32.72 11.43
C GLY A 748 -24.26 -34.20 11.03
N ILE A 749 -25.24 -34.95 11.57
CA ILE A 749 -25.40 -36.37 11.23
C ILE A 749 -25.79 -36.51 9.75
N GLN A 750 -24.91 -37.09 8.94
CA GLN A 750 -25.18 -37.43 7.56
C GLN A 750 -26.50 -38.24 7.44
N LYS A 751 -27.43 -37.72 6.62
CA LYS A 751 -28.71 -38.39 6.32
C LYS A 751 -28.54 -39.72 5.58
N ASP A 752 -27.32 -40.06 5.18
CA ASP A 752 -26.97 -41.24 4.39
C ASP A 752 -27.26 -42.57 5.10
N ARG A 753 -27.50 -42.57 6.42
CA ARG A 753 -27.98 -43.75 7.16
C ARG A 753 -29.49 -43.94 7.15
N MET A 754 -30.28 -42.94 6.71
CA MET A 754 -31.72 -43.11 6.51
C MET A 754 -32.00 -43.77 5.17
N LYS A 755 -32.42 -45.04 5.21
CA LYS A 755 -32.98 -45.71 4.03
C LYS A 755 -34.21 -44.94 3.55
N SER A 756 -34.39 -44.79 2.24
CA SER A 756 -35.59 -44.14 1.70
C SER A 756 -36.83 -44.95 2.05
N ILE A 757 -37.98 -44.26 2.19
CA ILE A 757 -39.27 -44.91 2.50
C ILE A 757 -39.56 -46.00 1.45
N GLU A 758 -39.24 -45.75 0.18
CA GLU A 758 -39.41 -46.69 -0.92
C GLU A 758 -38.56 -47.95 -0.76
N GLN A 759 -37.31 -47.80 -0.30
CA GLN A 759 -36.40 -48.92 -0.06
C GLN A 759 -36.85 -49.79 1.13
N ILE A 760 -37.37 -49.16 2.20
CA ILE A 760 -37.94 -49.86 3.35
C ILE A 760 -39.25 -50.58 2.97
N MET A 761 -40.09 -49.96 2.16
CA MET A 761 -41.32 -50.57 1.64
C MET A 761 -41.01 -51.79 0.77
N GLN A 762 -39.95 -51.72 -0.04
CA GLN A 762 -39.50 -52.83 -0.88
C GLN A 762 -38.92 -53.99 -0.05
N GLU A 763 -38.12 -53.71 0.98
CA GLU A 763 -37.59 -54.72 1.92
C GLU A 763 -38.69 -55.42 2.75
N CYS A 764 -39.79 -54.69 3.04
CA CYS A 764 -40.95 -55.24 3.75
C CYS A 764 -41.93 -56.00 2.84
N GLY A 765 -41.63 -56.10 1.54
CA GLY A 765 -42.42 -56.86 0.57
C GLY A 765 -43.69 -56.16 0.09
N ILE A 766 -43.79 -54.83 0.21
CA ILE A 766 -44.93 -54.06 -0.28
C ILE A 766 -44.82 -53.90 -1.80
N THR A 767 -45.80 -54.40 -2.54
CA THR A 767 -45.88 -54.30 -4.01
C THR A 767 -47.13 -53.54 -4.43
N SER A 768 -47.12 -52.99 -5.66
CA SER A 768 -48.24 -52.23 -6.24
C SER A 768 -49.55 -53.00 -6.39
N ASP A 769 -49.50 -54.33 -6.22
CA ASP A 769 -50.58 -55.25 -6.55
C ASP A 769 -51.36 -55.72 -5.29
N MET A 770 -50.94 -55.24 -4.11
CA MET A 770 -51.56 -55.53 -2.82
C MET A 770 -52.93 -54.88 -2.67
N LYS A 771 -53.92 -55.64 -2.19
CA LYS A 771 -55.32 -55.20 -2.04
C LYS A 771 -55.68 -55.00 -0.57
N THR A 772 -56.47 -53.98 -0.29
CA THR A 772 -56.98 -53.69 1.06
C THR A 772 -57.83 -54.85 1.59
N GLY A 773 -57.44 -55.42 2.73
CA GLY A 773 -58.17 -56.51 3.41
C GLY A 773 -57.54 -57.90 3.30
N ASP A 774 -56.45 -58.05 2.53
CA ASP A 774 -55.67 -59.30 2.47
C ASP A 774 -54.74 -59.44 3.70
N PRO A 775 -54.73 -60.59 4.42
CA PRO A 775 -53.90 -60.78 5.60
C PRO A 775 -52.40 -60.57 5.35
N GLY A 776 -51.89 -60.96 4.18
CA GLY A 776 -50.47 -60.79 3.84
C GLY A 776 -50.08 -59.32 3.61
N SER A 777 -51.01 -58.52 3.08
CA SER A 777 -50.80 -57.07 2.86
C SER A 777 -50.78 -56.31 4.20
N ASN A 778 -51.65 -56.69 5.15
CA ASN A 778 -51.65 -56.10 6.50
C ASN A 778 -50.39 -56.46 7.30
N GLU A 779 -49.85 -57.66 7.12
CA GLU A 779 -48.60 -58.10 7.75
C GLU A 779 -47.38 -57.32 7.20
N ALA A 780 -47.30 -57.14 5.88
CA ALA A 780 -46.25 -56.35 5.24
C ALA A 780 -46.29 -54.87 5.67
N LEU A 781 -47.49 -54.29 5.79
CA LEU A 781 -47.68 -52.93 6.29
C LEU A 781 -47.26 -52.79 7.76
N ALA A 782 -47.62 -53.75 8.62
CA ALA A 782 -47.23 -53.75 10.02
C ALA A 782 -45.71 -53.87 10.22
N LYS A 783 -45.05 -54.68 9.37
CA LYS A 783 -43.57 -54.79 9.34
C LYS A 783 -42.94 -53.46 8.91
N CYS A 784 -43.42 -52.84 7.84
CA CYS A 784 -42.92 -51.55 7.36
C CYS A 784 -43.09 -50.43 8.40
N ALA A 785 -44.27 -50.33 9.03
CA ALA A 785 -44.53 -49.36 10.09
C ALA A 785 -43.61 -49.56 11.31
N SER A 786 -43.28 -50.82 11.64
CA SER A 786 -42.37 -51.14 12.74
C SER A 786 -40.92 -50.75 12.39
N SER A 787 -40.46 -51.09 11.18
CA SER A 787 -39.11 -50.75 10.71
C SER A 787 -38.89 -49.24 10.54
N LEU A 788 -39.89 -48.52 10.05
CA LEU A 788 -39.84 -47.04 10.00
C LEU A 788 -39.73 -46.47 11.41
N LYS A 789 -40.56 -46.95 12.35
CA LYS A 789 -40.52 -46.48 13.73
C LYS A 789 -39.16 -46.72 14.38
N GLU A 790 -38.54 -47.87 14.15
CA GLU A 790 -37.21 -48.21 14.69
C GLU A 790 -36.12 -47.27 14.14
N ILE A 791 -36.06 -47.10 12.81
CA ILE A 791 -35.05 -46.24 12.16
C ILE A 791 -35.18 -44.77 12.58
N TYR A 792 -36.41 -44.24 12.64
CA TYR A 792 -36.63 -42.83 13.02
C TYR A 792 -36.42 -42.58 14.52
N VAL A 793 -36.74 -43.55 15.39
CA VAL A 793 -36.50 -43.42 16.84
C VAL A 793 -35.02 -43.51 17.16
N ASP A 794 -34.29 -44.40 16.48
CA ASP A 794 -32.84 -44.52 16.66
C ASP A 794 -32.10 -43.28 16.10
N TYR A 795 -32.52 -42.77 14.93
CA TYR A 795 -31.98 -41.52 14.40
C TYR A 795 -32.24 -40.33 15.35
N ALA A 796 -33.46 -40.20 15.88
CA ALA A 796 -33.79 -39.13 16.82
C ALA A 796 -32.95 -39.23 18.12
N ARG A 797 -32.63 -40.44 18.56
CA ARG A 797 -31.76 -40.69 19.72
C ARG A 797 -30.31 -40.29 19.45
N ASP A 798 -29.77 -40.69 18.31
CA ASP A 798 -28.40 -40.36 17.90
C ASP A 798 -28.22 -38.84 17.74
N VAL A 799 -29.18 -38.16 17.09
CA VAL A 799 -29.20 -36.69 16.99
C VAL A 799 -29.25 -36.04 18.36
N HIS A 800 -30.10 -36.53 19.27
CA HIS A 800 -30.22 -35.97 20.61
C HIS A 800 -28.93 -36.12 21.43
N ASP A 801 -28.28 -37.29 21.37
CA ASP A 801 -27.04 -37.56 22.11
C ASP A 801 -25.85 -36.77 21.55
N GLU A 802 -25.81 -36.55 20.24
CA GLU A 802 -24.82 -35.67 19.61
C GLU A 802 -25.04 -34.19 19.96
N VAL A 803 -26.26 -33.67 19.83
CA VAL A 803 -26.60 -32.29 20.24
C VAL A 803 -26.28 -32.06 21.72
N ARG A 804 -26.48 -33.06 22.57
CA ARG A 804 -26.16 -32.98 23.99
C ARG A 804 -24.65 -32.96 24.25
N THR A 805 -23.88 -33.82 23.58
CA THR A 805 -22.42 -33.89 23.77
C THR A 805 -21.72 -32.65 23.20
N THR A 806 -22.18 -32.15 22.06
CA THR A 806 -21.69 -30.89 21.46
C THR A 806 -22.03 -29.68 22.33
N SER A 807 -23.25 -29.60 22.86
CA SER A 807 -23.64 -28.53 23.81
C SER A 807 -22.76 -28.52 25.07
N LEU A 808 -22.44 -29.70 25.62
CA LEU A 808 -21.54 -29.82 26.77
C LEU A 808 -20.09 -29.42 26.43
N ARG A 809 -19.60 -29.81 25.25
CA ARG A 809 -18.25 -29.44 24.78
C ARG A 809 -18.12 -27.94 24.53
N LEU A 810 -19.10 -27.32 23.88
CA LEU A 810 -19.16 -25.87 23.67
C LEU A 810 -19.23 -25.12 25.00
N THR A 811 -19.99 -25.63 25.98
CA THR A 811 -20.06 -25.02 27.31
C THR A 811 -18.71 -25.06 28.03
N ALA A 812 -17.94 -26.15 27.88
CA ALA A 812 -16.60 -26.25 28.43
C ALA A 812 -15.62 -25.30 27.73
N GLU A 813 -15.70 -25.20 26.40
CA GLU A 813 -14.84 -24.31 25.62
C GLU A 813 -15.13 -22.84 25.90
N ILE A 814 -16.40 -22.44 26.02
CA ILE A 814 -16.79 -21.08 26.43
C ILE A 814 -16.23 -20.74 27.82
N LYS A 815 -16.20 -21.70 28.75
CA LYS A 815 -15.59 -21.49 30.08
C LYS A 815 -14.08 -21.31 29.96
N ARG A 816 -13.40 -22.16 29.18
CA ARG A 816 -11.96 -22.05 28.91
C ARG A 816 -11.61 -20.68 28.30
N GLN A 817 -12.36 -20.26 27.28
CA GLN A 817 -12.17 -18.96 26.62
C GLN A 817 -12.41 -17.78 27.58
N LYS A 818 -13.42 -17.86 28.45
CA LYS A 818 -13.63 -16.83 29.48
C LYS A 818 -12.45 -16.74 30.45
N GLU A 819 -11.91 -17.87 30.90
CA GLU A 819 -10.74 -17.92 31.76
C GLU A 819 -9.50 -17.35 31.06
N GLU A 820 -9.28 -17.70 29.80
CA GLU A 820 -8.19 -17.18 28.97
C GLU A 820 -8.30 -15.66 28.74
N VAL A 821 -9.49 -15.15 28.41
CA VAL A 821 -9.74 -13.70 28.30
C VAL A 821 -9.48 -12.99 29.62
N THR A 822 -9.88 -13.56 30.76
CA THR A 822 -9.57 -12.94 32.06
C THR A 822 -8.08 -12.92 32.37
N ALA A 823 -7.32 -13.95 31.98
CA ALA A 823 -5.87 -13.98 32.14
C ALA A 823 -5.17 -12.97 31.22
N LEU A 824 -5.62 -12.84 29.98
CA LEU A 824 -5.11 -11.84 29.03
C LEU A 824 -5.42 -10.41 29.48
N LEU A 825 -6.61 -10.16 30.04
CA LEU A 825 -6.95 -8.86 30.63
C LEU A 825 -6.07 -8.51 31.83
N ALA A 826 -5.75 -9.49 32.68
CA ALA A 826 -4.81 -9.29 33.77
C ALA A 826 -3.40 -8.96 33.26
N SER A 827 -2.91 -9.71 32.26
CA SER A 827 -1.60 -9.46 31.63
C SER A 827 -1.53 -8.09 30.93
N ALA A 828 -2.62 -7.66 30.28
CA ALA A 828 -2.73 -6.35 29.67
C ALA A 828 -2.69 -5.23 30.72
N ASN A 829 -3.39 -5.39 31.85
CA ASN A 829 -3.31 -4.44 32.96
C ASN A 829 -1.88 -4.35 33.54
N ASP A 830 -1.19 -5.48 33.74
CA ASP A 830 0.20 -5.50 34.19
C ASP A 830 1.15 -4.82 33.19
N ALA A 831 0.87 -4.90 31.89
CA ALA A 831 1.63 -4.20 30.86
C ALA A 831 1.38 -2.68 30.90
N VAL A 832 0.13 -2.26 31.12
CA VAL A 832 -0.24 -0.85 31.31
C VAL A 832 0.44 -0.26 32.55
N GLU A 833 0.48 -0.99 33.67
CA GLU A 833 1.18 -0.54 34.88
C GLU A 833 2.68 -0.40 34.65
N ARG A 834 3.32 -1.35 33.95
CA ARG A 834 4.73 -1.25 33.56
C ARG A 834 5.00 -0.07 32.63
N HIS A 835 4.09 0.22 31.70
CA HIS A 835 4.18 1.38 30.83
C HIS A 835 4.12 2.69 31.63
N ASN A 836 3.15 2.81 32.54
CA ASN A 836 3.01 4.00 33.38
C ASN A 836 4.25 4.22 34.25
N ALA A 837 4.82 3.16 34.85
CA ALA A 837 6.05 3.25 35.61
C ALA A 837 7.26 3.67 34.75
N LEU A 838 7.31 3.25 33.48
CA LEU A 838 8.34 3.69 32.54
C LEU A 838 8.18 5.17 32.18
N VAL A 839 6.96 5.63 31.94
CA VAL A 839 6.65 7.05 31.67
C VAL A 839 7.10 7.93 32.83
N GLU A 840 6.79 7.57 34.08
CA GLU A 840 7.25 8.31 35.26
C GLU A 840 8.79 8.39 35.37
N ARG A 841 9.48 7.30 35.01
CA ARG A 841 10.96 7.27 34.98
C ARG A 841 11.53 8.18 33.90
N VAL A 842 10.93 8.20 32.72
CA VAL A 842 11.34 9.08 31.61
C VAL A 842 11.11 10.54 31.95
N GLU A 843 9.95 10.88 32.53
CA GLU A 843 9.68 12.25 32.98
C GLU A 843 10.65 12.71 34.08
N SER A 844 10.98 11.82 35.02
CA SER A 844 11.97 12.09 36.07
C SER A 844 13.37 12.31 35.48
N ALA A 845 13.77 11.50 34.50
CA ALA A 845 15.04 11.66 33.78
C ALA A 845 15.08 12.94 32.94
N ALA A 846 13.97 13.35 32.32
CA ALA A 846 13.88 14.60 31.60
C ALA A 846 14.04 15.82 32.54
N LYS A 847 13.42 15.76 33.72
CA LYS A 847 13.58 16.80 34.76
C LYS A 847 15.02 16.90 35.26
N THR A 848 15.69 15.77 35.51
CA THR A 848 17.10 15.79 35.94
C THR A 848 18.02 16.33 34.85
N HIS A 849 17.80 15.93 33.59
CA HIS A 849 18.57 16.47 32.46
C HIS A 849 18.36 17.99 32.32
N LYS A 850 17.13 18.49 32.42
CA LYS A 850 16.86 19.94 32.38
C LYS A 850 17.63 20.69 33.48
N ASN A 851 17.61 20.16 34.71
CA ASN A 851 18.35 20.74 35.83
C ASN A 851 19.88 20.72 35.58
N ILE A 852 20.43 19.62 35.08
CA ILE A 852 21.85 19.53 34.72
C ILE A 852 22.21 20.57 33.65
N ARG A 853 21.37 20.75 32.63
CA ARG A 853 21.57 21.77 31.59
C ARG A 853 21.58 23.17 32.16
N GLU A 854 20.64 23.51 33.04
CA GLU A 854 20.60 24.82 33.70
C GLU A 854 21.84 25.04 34.57
N ARG A 855 22.30 24.01 35.31
CA ARG A 855 23.54 24.08 36.08
C ARG A 855 24.76 24.29 35.18
N LEU A 856 24.87 23.58 34.06
CA LEU A 856 25.96 23.75 33.10
C LEU A 856 25.95 25.15 32.49
N ARG A 857 24.77 25.70 32.15
CA ARG A 857 24.65 27.07 31.66
C ARG A 857 25.14 28.08 32.69
N THR A 858 24.70 27.96 33.95
CA THR A 858 25.16 28.87 35.02
C THR A 858 26.65 28.71 35.34
N LEU A 859 27.23 27.52 35.17
CA LEU A 859 28.67 27.30 35.32
C LEU A 859 29.45 27.92 34.16
N ALA A 860 28.99 27.78 32.93
CA ALA A 860 29.61 28.39 31.76
C ALA A 860 29.55 29.93 31.83
N GLU A 861 28.44 30.51 32.30
CA GLU A 861 28.32 31.95 32.57
C GLU A 861 29.31 32.41 33.66
N LYS A 862 29.46 31.62 34.74
CA LYS A 862 30.44 31.92 35.79
C LYS A 862 31.88 31.77 35.29
N GLU A 863 32.17 30.78 34.46
CA GLU A 863 33.50 30.60 33.85
C GLU A 863 33.89 31.80 33.00
N LYS A 864 32.95 32.34 32.20
CA LYS A 864 33.15 33.58 31.44
C LYS A 864 33.48 34.80 32.31
N THR A 865 33.04 34.81 33.57
CA THR A 865 33.31 35.91 34.52
C THR A 865 34.61 35.77 35.32
N ILE A 866 35.31 34.62 35.23
CA ILE A 866 36.59 34.44 35.91
C ILE A 866 37.71 34.98 35.01
N PRO A 867 38.48 36.00 35.45
CA PRO A 867 39.57 36.55 34.66
C PRO A 867 40.65 35.47 34.45
N HIS A 868 40.75 34.98 33.22
CA HIS A 868 41.79 34.04 32.80
C HIS A 868 43.08 34.80 32.44
N PRO A 869 44.27 34.28 32.78
CA PRO A 869 45.51 34.79 32.23
C PRO A 869 45.50 34.55 30.70
N LEU A 870 45.67 35.63 29.93
CA LEU A 870 45.61 35.64 28.46
C LEU A 870 46.31 34.40 27.86
N SER A 871 45.58 33.67 27.01
CA SER A 871 46.08 32.48 26.33
C SER A 871 47.24 32.85 25.40
N LYS A 872 48.05 31.88 24.99
CA LYS A 872 49.18 32.13 24.07
C LYS A 872 48.69 32.74 22.75
N ALA A 873 47.51 32.34 22.27
CA ALA A 873 46.88 32.88 21.08
C ALA A 873 46.39 34.32 21.31
N GLU A 874 45.78 34.62 22.45
CA GLU A 874 45.30 35.96 22.79
C GLU A 874 46.46 36.94 23.01
N LYS A 875 47.57 36.49 23.60
CA LYS A 875 48.80 37.30 23.71
C LYS A 875 49.40 37.60 22.35
N LEU A 876 49.38 36.63 21.44
CA LEU A 876 49.88 36.79 20.08
C LEU A 876 48.98 37.75 19.29
N LEU A 877 47.66 37.61 19.41
CA LEU A 877 46.69 38.52 18.81
C LEU A 877 46.85 39.94 19.36
N LYS A 878 47.02 40.09 20.68
CA LYS A 878 47.25 41.40 21.31
C LYS A 878 48.56 42.04 20.80
N ALA A 879 49.63 41.27 20.68
CA ALA A 879 50.89 41.74 20.11
C ALA A 879 50.74 42.13 18.62
N GLN A 880 49.92 41.40 17.85
CA GLN A 880 49.59 41.75 16.47
C GLN A 880 48.75 43.03 16.39
N MET A 881 47.79 43.22 17.31
CA MET A 881 46.99 44.45 17.38
C MET A 881 47.86 45.66 17.74
N GLU A 882 48.78 45.52 18.70
CA GLU A 882 49.75 46.57 19.05
C GLU A 882 50.69 46.89 17.88
N ALA A 883 51.12 45.88 17.11
CA ALA A 883 51.89 46.09 15.88
C ALA A 883 51.08 46.83 14.80
N PHE A 884 49.82 46.43 14.56
CA PHE A 884 48.94 47.11 13.62
C PHE A 884 48.61 48.55 14.05
N GLU A 885 48.49 48.81 15.35
CA GLU A 885 48.31 50.15 15.89
C GLU A 885 49.55 51.02 15.69
N ALA A 886 50.76 50.44 15.79
CA ALA A 886 52.01 51.11 15.48
C ALA A 886 52.20 51.40 13.97
N ASP A 887 51.66 50.56 13.09
CA ASP A 887 51.73 50.72 11.63
C ASP A 887 50.66 51.69 11.07
N LEU A 888 49.60 51.94 11.84
CA LEU A 888 48.46 52.79 11.46
C LEU A 888 48.84 54.24 11.07
N PRO A 889 49.79 54.93 11.73
CA PRO A 889 50.26 56.26 11.34
C PRO A 889 51.00 56.24 9.99
N LEU A 890 51.79 55.19 9.75
CA LEU A 890 52.55 55.05 8.50
C LEU A 890 51.62 54.77 7.33
N LEU A 891 50.59 53.94 7.54
CA LEU A 891 49.53 53.72 6.56
C LEU A 891 48.73 55.00 6.29
N LYS A 892 48.38 55.78 7.33
CA LYS A 892 47.73 57.09 7.15
C LYS A 892 48.60 58.04 6.32
N GLN A 893 49.90 58.13 6.62
CA GLN A 893 50.83 58.95 5.84
C GLN A 893 50.90 58.48 4.38
N ARG A 894 50.96 57.18 4.11
CA ARG A 894 50.95 56.62 2.75
C ARG A 894 49.65 56.93 2.01
N VAL A 895 48.51 56.86 2.69
CA VAL A 895 47.21 57.23 2.13
C VAL A 895 47.14 58.73 1.83
N ASP A 896 47.70 59.57 2.70
CA ASP A 896 47.75 61.02 2.48
C ASP A 896 48.71 61.37 1.32
N GLU A 897 49.87 60.72 1.22
CA GLU A 897 50.78 60.83 0.06
C GLU A 897 50.11 60.36 -1.24
N LEU A 898 49.31 59.29 -1.20
CA LEU A 898 48.55 58.81 -2.35
C LEU A 898 47.42 59.77 -2.73
N LYS A 899 46.74 60.37 -1.74
CA LYS A 899 45.73 61.42 -1.99
C LYS A 899 46.37 62.66 -2.60
N GLU A 900 47.54 63.07 -2.14
CA GLU A 900 48.28 64.20 -2.70
C GLU A 900 48.73 63.91 -4.14
N ARG A 901 49.22 62.70 -4.42
CA ARG A 901 49.55 62.27 -5.79
C ARG A 901 48.31 62.18 -6.69
N ALA A 902 47.17 61.74 -6.16
CA ALA A 902 45.91 61.71 -6.88
C ALA A 902 45.37 63.12 -7.15
N ALA A 903 45.55 64.07 -6.21
CA ALA A 903 45.22 65.47 -6.40
C ALA A 903 46.10 66.11 -7.50
N ILE A 904 47.41 65.85 -7.49
CA ILE A 904 48.34 66.33 -8.53
C ILE A 904 48.02 65.72 -9.91
N ALA A 905 47.58 64.46 -9.96
CA ALA A 905 47.17 63.81 -11.21
C ALA A 905 45.83 64.34 -11.75
N THR A 906 44.95 64.83 -10.89
CA THR A 906 43.65 65.40 -11.28
C THR A 906 43.72 66.90 -11.58
N GLU A 907 44.67 67.65 -11.00
CA GLU A 907 44.94 69.06 -11.34
C GLU A 907 45.69 69.24 -12.67
N ARG A 908 46.27 68.18 -13.24
CA ARG A 908 47.08 68.26 -14.48
C ARG A 908 46.26 68.17 -15.78
N ASP A 909 44.98 67.85 -15.68
CA ASP A 909 44.08 67.69 -16.84
C ASP A 909 43.11 68.87 -17.04
N ASP A 910 43.11 69.90 -16.18
CA ASP A 910 42.09 70.96 -16.23
C ASP A 910 42.54 72.39 -16.56
N ASP A 911 43.83 72.70 -16.78
CA ASP A 911 44.28 74.02 -17.30
C ASP A 911 45.56 73.82 -18.16
N ASP A 912 45.69 74.14 -19.45
CA ASP A 912 45.16 75.29 -20.18
C ASP A 912 45.23 75.04 -21.71
N ILE A 913 44.06 74.98 -22.38
CA ILE A 913 43.92 75.09 -23.84
C ILE A 913 44.03 76.56 -24.20
N GLY A 914 45.18 77.00 -24.72
CA GLY A 914 45.28 78.38 -25.17
C GLY A 914 46.57 78.77 -25.89
N TYR A 915 46.80 78.30 -27.13
CA TYR A 915 47.39 79.18 -28.17
C TYR A 915 47.33 78.58 -29.59
N VAL A 916 46.41 79.08 -30.43
CA VAL A 916 46.50 79.00 -31.89
C VAL A 916 46.45 80.41 -32.45
N GLY A 917 47.47 80.77 -33.22
CA GLY A 917 47.53 82.02 -33.95
C GLY A 917 48.68 82.21 -34.94
N SER A 918 49.10 81.20 -35.73
CA SER A 918 49.69 81.43 -37.07
C SER A 918 49.86 80.19 -37.97
N ARG A 919 48.91 80.09 -38.91
CA ARG A 919 48.94 79.65 -40.33
C ARG A 919 49.97 78.66 -40.92
N ARG A 920 49.37 77.78 -41.77
CA ARG A 920 49.86 77.04 -42.97
C ARG A 920 50.77 75.85 -42.62
N VAL A 921 50.56 74.59 -43.07
CA VAL A 921 50.31 73.97 -44.39
C VAL A 921 49.79 72.55 -44.07
N GLY A 922 48.70 72.00 -44.61
CA GLY A 922 48.60 71.32 -45.91
C GLY A 922 48.86 69.79 -45.81
N ALA A 923 47.93 68.98 -46.36
CA ALA A 923 48.04 67.56 -46.76
C ALA A 923 48.10 66.51 -45.61
N ALA A 924 47.14 65.59 -45.43
CA ALA A 924 46.73 64.42 -46.24
C ALA A 924 47.42 63.10 -45.82
N ALA A 925 46.58 62.06 -45.62
CA ALA A 925 46.91 60.63 -45.42
C ALA A 925 47.69 60.31 -44.12
N ASN A 926 47.58 59.17 -43.43
CA ASN A 926 47.08 57.83 -43.71
C ASN A 926 46.69 57.17 -42.37
N GLY A 927 45.93 56.08 -42.41
CA GLY A 927 45.70 55.24 -41.24
C GLY A 927 46.98 54.59 -40.73
N ASP A 928 47.05 54.41 -39.42
CA ASP A 928 47.66 53.22 -38.81
C ASP A 928 47.12 53.03 -37.38
N SER A 929 46.85 51.78 -37.06
CA SER A 929 46.39 51.28 -35.76
C SER A 929 47.44 51.54 -34.67
N VAL A 930 47.06 52.21 -33.58
CA VAL A 930 47.89 52.27 -32.37
C VAL A 930 47.38 51.21 -31.39
N GLU A 931 48.16 50.15 -31.26
CA GLU A 931 47.97 49.07 -30.28
C GLU A 931 48.10 49.61 -28.85
N CYS A 932 47.14 49.25 -27.98
CA CYS A 932 47.26 49.43 -26.52
C CYS A 932 48.54 48.75 -26.03
N GLY A 933 49.44 49.51 -25.42
CA GLY A 933 50.72 49.02 -24.93
C GLY A 933 50.55 47.89 -23.89
N GLU A 934 51.44 46.90 -23.91
CA GLU A 934 51.42 45.77 -22.97
C GLU A 934 51.38 46.22 -21.50
N GLU A 935 51.99 47.36 -21.18
CA GLU A 935 51.99 47.96 -19.84
C GLU A 935 50.59 48.41 -19.40
N GLU A 936 49.81 49.04 -20.28
CA GLU A 936 48.43 49.46 -19.98
C GLU A 936 47.50 48.25 -19.80
N ARG A 937 47.71 47.18 -20.58
CA ARG A 937 46.97 45.92 -20.42
C ARG A 937 47.32 45.22 -19.11
N LYS A 938 48.58 45.23 -18.68
CA LYS A 938 49.00 44.68 -17.38
C LYS A 938 48.38 45.46 -16.23
N VAL A 939 48.36 46.79 -16.31
CA VAL A 939 47.76 47.66 -15.29
C VAL A 939 46.24 47.45 -15.22
N SER A 940 45.56 47.39 -16.36
CA SER A 940 44.12 47.11 -16.40
C SER A 940 43.77 45.72 -15.84
N LYS A 941 44.60 44.70 -16.13
CA LYS A 941 44.43 43.35 -15.59
C LYS A 941 44.70 43.27 -14.08
N ALA A 942 45.67 44.04 -13.57
CA ALA A 942 45.95 44.14 -12.14
C ALA A 942 44.82 44.86 -11.37
N LEU A 943 44.26 45.93 -11.94
CA LEU A 943 43.09 46.63 -11.40
C LEU A 943 41.86 45.71 -11.35
N ALA A 944 41.60 44.97 -12.42
CA ALA A 944 40.49 44.01 -12.45
C ALA A 944 40.66 42.88 -11.40
N ALA A 945 41.88 42.38 -11.21
CA ALA A 945 42.16 41.37 -10.18
C ALA A 945 41.98 41.94 -8.76
N GLN A 946 42.34 43.21 -8.55
CA GLN A 946 42.14 43.87 -7.27
C GLN A 946 40.65 44.11 -6.96
N ASP A 947 39.85 44.49 -7.96
CA ASP A 947 38.41 44.66 -7.81
C ASP A 947 37.69 43.35 -7.47
N GLU A 948 38.09 42.23 -8.10
CA GLU A 948 37.54 40.90 -7.76
C GLU A 948 37.89 40.50 -6.32
N MET A 949 39.12 40.77 -5.88
CA MET A 949 39.55 40.48 -4.52
C MET A 949 38.80 41.34 -3.47
N ILE A 950 38.47 42.60 -3.81
CA ILE A 950 37.64 43.47 -2.96
C ILE A 950 36.21 42.93 -2.85
N LYS A 951 35.60 42.48 -3.96
CA LYS A 951 34.27 41.86 -3.94
C LYS A 951 34.24 40.58 -3.10
N GLU A 952 35.28 39.74 -3.22
CA GLU A 952 35.38 38.51 -2.45
C GLU A 952 35.52 38.79 -0.94
N ASN A 953 36.32 39.79 -0.57
CA ASN A 953 36.45 40.22 0.83
C ASN A 953 35.16 40.86 1.36
N ALA A 954 34.42 41.61 0.56
CA ALA A 954 33.11 42.15 0.93
C ALA A 954 32.08 41.03 1.15
N ALA A 955 32.09 39.98 0.32
CA ALA A 955 31.24 38.80 0.51
C ALA A 955 31.58 38.04 1.80
N LYS A 956 32.88 37.87 2.10
CA LYS A 956 33.34 37.25 3.35
C LYS A 956 32.96 38.07 4.57
N ALA A 957 33.05 39.40 4.51
CA ALA A 957 32.63 40.29 5.59
C ALA A 957 31.12 40.18 5.85
N LYS A 958 30.31 40.13 4.79
CA LYS A 958 28.86 39.94 4.90
C LYS A 958 28.48 38.59 5.51
N LEU A 959 29.19 37.53 5.12
CA LEU A 959 29.00 36.19 5.67
C LEU A 959 29.39 36.13 7.16
N LEU A 960 30.41 36.88 7.56
CA LEU A 960 30.77 37.04 8.98
C LEU A 960 29.73 37.85 9.77
N GLU A 961 29.12 38.88 9.18
CA GLU A 961 28.00 39.61 9.80
C GLU A 961 26.77 38.71 9.96
N GLU A 962 26.40 37.94 8.94
CA GLU A 962 25.30 36.97 8.99
C GLU A 962 25.55 35.88 10.05
N LEU A 963 26.78 35.36 10.15
CA LEU A 963 27.16 34.42 11.22
C LEU A 963 27.17 35.05 12.61
N LEU A 964 27.48 36.36 12.74
CA LEU A 964 27.42 37.06 14.02
C LEU A 964 25.97 37.33 14.47
N GLU A 965 25.05 37.55 13.52
CA GLU A 965 23.62 37.69 13.79
C GLU A 965 22.96 36.35 14.17
N GLU A 966 23.44 35.21 13.67
CA GLU A 966 22.99 33.87 14.11
C GLU A 966 23.45 33.49 15.53
N TYR A 967 24.48 34.14 16.07
CA TYR A 967 25.07 33.83 17.38
C TYR A 967 24.66 34.78 18.52
N LEU A 968 23.87 35.82 18.23
CA LEU A 968 23.23 36.72 19.19
C LEU A 968 21.78 36.31 19.43
#